data_AF-A0A526Z2I1-F1
#
_entry.id   AF-A0A526Z2I1-F1
#
_cell.length_a   1.000
_cell.length_b   1.000
_cell.length_c   1.000
_cell.angle_alpha   90.00
_cell.angle_beta   90.00
_cell.angle_gamma   90.00
#
_symmetry.space_group_name_H-M   'P 1'
#
loop_
_entity.id
_entity.type
_entity.pdbx_description
1 polymer ?
#
loop_
_entity_poly.entity_id
_entity_poly.type
_entity_poly.pdbx_seq_one_letter_code
_entity_poly.pdbx_strand_id
1 'polypeptide(L)'
;MTVKWDFWIDRGGTFTDVIGRDPQGGLHPRKLLSENPEAYADAAIQGIRDLLGLKSGAPIPSGLIGDIKMGTTVATNALLERKGDRVLLLITRGFRDALRIAYQARPDIFAKQIILPEQLNERVIEVDERVRADGRVERLLDIAAMRPAIEQARADGIDAVAIVFMHAWKYPDHEKAVAKVCRKLGFSQVSVSHEVSPLIKLVGRGDTTVVDAYLSPILARYVQKVAQELGVLSPLVGEMAAQQPEGVAKGSARRQGTSSTAATTPLGGFTATLPSRGRESPRLMFMMSSGGLTAADMFQGKDALLSGPAGGVVGMVETAKLAGFDKVIGFDMGGTSTDVAHYDGDYERAFDTEVAGVRIRAPMMRIHTVAAGGGSILHYEAGRFRAGPDSAGANPGPAAYRRGGPLAVTDANVMLGKLQPDFFPAIFGPGQDEPLDVQTVREKFAALAAEIGDGRTPEAVAEGFVTIAVENMANAIKKISVQRGYDVTEYLLNCFGGAGGQHACLVADALGMEAVLIHPFSGLLSAYGIGLSSIFSSRQQALLKPLAEVSRPAIDELIATLRKAVIDELAAQGIAEDAVASKPVLQIRYDGTDTALPVNFEHGSIARAKADFEAAHKAQFGFVYDDKPMIVESVGVEGIDSGGAGREESDSILEDIAASPSENRQIFIDGTWRDAGIFRREALKPGHKLGGPALVIEPNQTIVVEPGWQAEITARNHVLLRRIEKKRRLAALGTEADPVMLEVFNNLFMSIAEQMGVTLQNTAYSVNIKERLDFSCAVFDRNGALVANAPHMPVHLGSMDRSVETIIRLNSGDIHPGDVFALNAPYNGGTHLPDITVVTPVFSLPLEGRVAAKPPGG
;
A
#
# COMPACT_ATOMS: atom_id res chain seq x y z
N MET A 1 -3.14 -15.46 36.09
CA MET A 1 -3.39 -14.59 34.92
C MET A 1 -4.76 -14.98 34.40
N THR A 2 -5.70 -14.07 34.25
CA THR A 2 -6.99 -14.38 33.60
C THR A 2 -6.72 -14.58 32.13
N VAL A 3 -6.87 -15.81 31.66
CA VAL A 3 -6.37 -16.26 30.37
C VAL A 3 -7.47 -16.05 29.33
N LYS A 4 -7.32 -15.01 28.49
CA LYS A 4 -8.32 -14.54 27.52
C LYS A 4 -7.92 -14.92 26.09
N TRP A 5 -8.88 -14.90 25.16
CA TRP A 5 -8.64 -14.99 23.72
C TRP A 5 -8.23 -13.64 23.14
N ASP A 6 -7.26 -13.64 22.23
CA ASP A 6 -6.99 -12.49 21.36
C ASP A 6 -7.43 -12.82 19.92
N PHE A 7 -7.88 -11.82 19.16
CA PHE A 7 -8.30 -12.00 17.78
C PHE A 7 -7.58 -11.03 16.85
N TRP A 8 -7.03 -11.54 15.75
CA TRP A 8 -6.38 -10.75 14.72
C TRP A 8 -7.12 -10.96 13.41
N ILE A 9 -7.59 -9.87 12.80
CA ILE A 9 -8.59 -9.93 11.75
C ILE A 9 -8.16 -9.04 10.59
N ASP A 10 -8.16 -9.59 9.38
CA ASP A 10 -8.11 -8.80 8.15
C ASP A 10 -9.43 -8.97 7.39
N ARG A 11 -10.24 -7.91 7.35
CA ARG A 11 -11.47 -7.88 6.56
C ARG A 11 -11.17 -7.38 5.15
N GLY A 12 -10.80 -8.31 4.27
CA GLY A 12 -10.60 -8.08 2.85
C GLY A 12 -11.91 -7.94 2.06
N GLY A 13 -11.79 -7.72 0.74
CA GLY A 13 -12.96 -7.59 -0.14
C GLY A 13 -13.69 -8.91 -0.41
N THR A 14 -12.96 -10.01 -0.64
CA THR A 14 -13.54 -11.33 -0.92
C THR A 14 -13.66 -12.20 0.33
N PHE A 15 -12.58 -12.26 1.11
CA PHE A 15 -12.51 -13.08 2.32
C PHE A 15 -12.12 -12.23 3.53
N THR A 16 -12.64 -12.64 4.69
CA THR A 16 -12.23 -12.16 6.00
C THR A 16 -11.41 -13.25 6.68
N ASP A 17 -10.18 -12.90 7.00
CA ASP A 17 -9.20 -13.78 7.63
C ASP A 17 -9.15 -13.50 9.13
N VAL A 18 -9.38 -14.52 9.94
CA VAL A 18 -9.45 -14.42 11.41
C VAL A 18 -8.46 -15.40 12.00
N ILE A 19 -7.58 -14.92 12.89
CA ILE A 19 -6.71 -15.74 13.72
C ILE A 19 -7.12 -15.52 15.18
N GLY A 20 -7.64 -16.56 15.81
CA GLY A 20 -7.85 -16.56 17.26
C GLY A 20 -6.62 -17.13 17.97
N ARG A 21 -6.07 -16.37 18.90
CA ARG A 21 -5.10 -16.88 19.86
C ARG A 21 -5.83 -17.33 21.10
N ASP A 22 -5.78 -18.63 21.36
CA ASP A 22 -6.40 -19.20 22.55
C ASP A 22 -5.64 -18.80 23.83
N PRO A 23 -6.24 -19.01 25.01
CA PRO A 23 -5.61 -18.71 26.28
C PRO A 23 -4.27 -19.45 26.51
N GLN A 24 -4.08 -20.61 25.89
CA GLN A 24 -2.84 -21.40 25.96
C GLN A 24 -1.75 -20.87 25.00
N GLY A 25 -2.09 -19.93 24.13
CA GLY A 25 -1.22 -19.32 23.14
C GLY A 25 -1.30 -19.97 21.75
N GLY A 26 -2.14 -20.99 21.55
CA GLY A 26 -2.37 -21.66 20.28
C GLY A 26 -3.10 -20.77 19.27
N LEU A 27 -2.73 -20.85 18.00
CA LEU A 27 -3.29 -20.03 16.93
C LEU A 27 -4.28 -20.84 16.09
N HIS A 28 -5.49 -20.31 15.92
CA HIS A 28 -6.61 -20.96 15.25
C HIS A 28 -7.07 -20.11 14.06
N PRO A 29 -6.68 -20.46 12.82
CA PRO A 29 -7.08 -19.72 11.63
C PRO A 29 -8.52 -20.07 11.21
N ARG A 30 -9.25 -19.07 10.73
CA ARG A 30 -10.57 -19.18 10.08
C ARG A 30 -10.63 -18.21 8.90
N LYS A 31 -11.23 -18.66 7.80
CA LYS A 31 -11.45 -17.88 6.59
C LYS A 31 -12.93 -17.92 6.26
N LEU A 32 -13.55 -16.75 6.16
CA LEU A 32 -14.96 -16.59 5.85
C LEU A 32 -15.11 -15.71 4.60
N LEU A 33 -16.23 -15.83 3.87
CA LEU A 33 -16.58 -14.85 2.85
C LEU A 33 -16.84 -13.50 3.53
N SER A 34 -16.29 -12.42 2.99
CA SER A 34 -16.46 -11.09 3.60
C SER A 34 -17.91 -10.62 3.59
N GLU A 35 -18.68 -11.05 2.60
CA GLU A 35 -20.10 -10.77 2.46
C GLU A 35 -20.87 -12.06 2.19
N ASN A 36 -21.69 -12.47 3.17
CA ASN A 36 -22.64 -13.57 3.05
C ASN A 36 -23.87 -13.29 3.93
N PRO A 37 -24.72 -12.32 3.55
CA PRO A 37 -25.81 -11.83 4.40
C PRO A 37 -26.87 -12.90 4.72
N GLU A 38 -26.96 -13.96 3.93
CA GLU A 38 -27.85 -15.10 4.19
C GLU A 38 -27.37 -15.96 5.36
N ALA A 39 -26.05 -15.98 5.63
CA ALA A 39 -25.44 -16.78 6.69
C ALA A 39 -25.10 -15.97 7.95
N TYR A 40 -24.59 -14.75 7.80
CA TYR A 40 -24.17 -13.90 8.93
C TYR A 40 -24.18 -12.40 8.58
N ALA A 41 -24.36 -11.57 9.61
CA ALA A 41 -24.42 -10.11 9.47
C ALA A 41 -23.04 -9.42 9.34
N ASP A 42 -21.98 -10.06 9.85
CA ASP A 42 -20.60 -9.57 9.76
C ASP A 42 -19.62 -10.74 9.89
N ALA A 43 -18.69 -10.88 8.96
CA ALA A 43 -17.75 -12.00 8.89
C ALA A 43 -16.73 -12.01 10.03
N ALA A 44 -16.27 -10.84 10.49
CA ALA A 44 -15.30 -10.74 11.58
C ALA A 44 -15.93 -11.18 12.91
N ILE A 45 -17.15 -10.70 13.18
CA ILE A 45 -17.93 -11.13 14.34
C ILE A 45 -18.23 -12.63 14.24
N GLN A 46 -18.64 -13.14 13.07
CA GLN A 46 -18.90 -14.56 12.90
C GLN A 46 -17.65 -15.42 13.17
N GLY A 47 -16.49 -15.04 12.66
CA GLY A 47 -15.24 -15.76 12.92
C GLY A 47 -14.88 -15.83 14.42
N ILE A 48 -15.11 -14.75 15.16
CA ILE A 48 -14.95 -14.76 16.64
C ILE A 48 -15.93 -15.74 17.28
N ARG A 49 -17.21 -15.74 16.85
CA ARG A 49 -18.23 -16.64 17.38
C ARG A 49 -17.91 -18.10 17.13
N ASP A 50 -17.43 -18.43 15.93
CA ASP A 50 -17.05 -19.80 15.53
C ASP A 50 -15.89 -20.32 16.40
N LEU A 51 -14.89 -19.48 16.63
CA LEU A 51 -13.72 -19.83 17.46
C LEU A 51 -14.07 -19.99 18.95
N LEU A 52 -15.05 -19.22 19.43
CA LEU A 52 -15.59 -19.37 20.80
C LEU A 52 -16.65 -20.48 20.92
N GLY A 53 -17.04 -21.13 19.81
CA GLY A 53 -18.06 -22.18 19.81
C GLY A 53 -19.48 -21.68 20.17
N LEU A 54 -19.79 -20.42 19.88
CA LEU A 54 -21.07 -19.80 20.22
C LEU A 54 -22.18 -20.19 19.25
N LYS A 55 -23.37 -20.51 19.78
CA LYS A 55 -24.57 -20.73 18.97
C LYS A 55 -25.04 -19.44 18.30
N SER A 56 -25.75 -19.51 17.18
CA SER A 56 -26.34 -18.34 16.52
C SER A 56 -27.20 -17.51 17.49
N GLY A 57 -27.07 -16.19 17.45
CA GLY A 57 -27.80 -15.24 18.31
C GLY A 57 -27.37 -15.15 19.78
N ALA A 58 -26.49 -16.02 20.29
CA ALA A 58 -25.96 -15.91 21.65
C ALA A 58 -25.04 -14.67 21.80
N PRO A 59 -25.09 -13.90 22.90
CA PRO A 59 -24.18 -12.77 23.10
C PRO A 59 -22.73 -13.24 23.24
N ILE A 60 -21.79 -12.44 22.75
CA ILE A 60 -20.35 -12.71 22.91
C ILE A 60 -19.93 -12.35 24.35
N PRO A 61 -19.35 -13.29 25.13
CA PRO A 61 -18.91 -13.00 26.49
C PRO A 61 -17.63 -12.13 26.48
N SER A 62 -17.80 -10.81 26.63
CA SER A 62 -16.71 -9.82 26.59
C SER A 62 -15.54 -10.13 27.55
N GLY A 63 -15.84 -10.71 28.71
CA GLY A 63 -14.82 -11.13 29.70
C GLY A 63 -13.85 -12.21 29.22
N LEU A 64 -14.20 -12.97 28.16
CA LEU A 64 -13.33 -13.98 27.55
C LEU A 64 -12.34 -13.39 26.53
N ILE A 65 -12.48 -12.11 26.16
CA ILE A 65 -11.71 -11.49 25.08
C ILE A 65 -10.76 -10.43 25.62
N GLY A 66 -9.49 -10.54 25.23
CA GLY A 66 -8.40 -9.61 25.50
C GLY A 66 -8.34 -8.52 24.44
N ASP A 67 -7.43 -8.71 23.48
CA ASP A 67 -7.19 -7.77 22.39
C ASP A 67 -7.85 -8.24 21.10
N ILE A 68 -8.48 -7.29 20.39
CA ILE A 68 -8.97 -7.46 19.02
C ILE A 68 -8.24 -6.44 18.16
N LYS A 69 -7.45 -6.94 17.22
CA LYS A 69 -6.68 -6.13 16.27
C LYS A 69 -7.23 -6.37 14.88
N MET A 70 -7.63 -5.30 14.19
CA MET A 70 -8.39 -5.44 12.94
C MET A 70 -7.89 -4.51 11.82
N GLY A 71 -7.68 -5.07 10.64
CA GLY A 71 -7.58 -4.35 9.36
C GLY A 71 -8.89 -4.44 8.60
N THR A 72 -9.20 -3.42 7.80
CA THR A 72 -10.45 -3.36 7.05
C THR A 72 -10.28 -2.67 5.70
N THR A 73 -11.01 -3.17 4.70
CA THR A 73 -11.11 -2.58 3.36
C THR A 73 -12.31 -1.65 3.20
N VAL A 74 -13.12 -1.45 4.26
CA VAL A 74 -14.35 -0.61 4.22
C VAL A 74 -14.09 0.79 3.68
N ALA A 75 -13.04 1.47 4.15
CA ALA A 75 -12.69 2.82 3.67
C ALA A 75 -12.27 2.81 2.20
N THR A 76 -11.40 1.87 1.82
CA THR A 76 -10.91 1.74 0.43
C THR A 76 -12.06 1.46 -0.54
N ASN A 77 -12.96 0.54 -0.19
CA ASN A 77 -14.12 0.20 -1.02
C ASN A 77 -15.11 1.37 -1.11
N ALA A 78 -15.39 2.05 0.02
CA ALA A 78 -16.26 3.22 0.00
C ALA A 78 -15.70 4.35 -0.88
N LEU A 79 -14.37 4.52 -0.92
CA LEU A 79 -13.71 5.49 -1.79
C LEU A 79 -13.79 5.08 -3.27
N LEU A 80 -13.51 3.81 -3.59
CA LEU A 80 -13.56 3.28 -4.95
C LEU A 80 -14.98 3.29 -5.54
N GLU A 81 -15.97 2.90 -4.73
CA GLU A 81 -17.38 2.82 -5.13
C GLU A 81 -18.13 4.15 -5.00
N ARG A 82 -17.47 5.20 -4.52
CA ARG A 82 -18.08 6.51 -4.24
C ARG A 82 -19.29 6.42 -3.29
N LYS A 83 -19.16 5.62 -2.23
CA LYS A 83 -20.19 5.37 -1.20
C LYS A 83 -19.88 5.99 0.17
N GLY A 84 -19.07 7.05 0.23
CA GLY A 84 -18.88 7.85 1.45
C GLY A 84 -20.02 8.84 1.71
N ASP A 85 -19.92 9.58 2.81
CA ASP A 85 -20.94 10.54 3.22
C ASP A 85 -20.87 11.85 2.42
N ARG A 86 -22.00 12.57 2.35
CA ARG A 86 -22.08 13.86 1.66
C ARG A 86 -21.22 14.90 2.40
N VAL A 87 -20.27 15.53 1.70
CA VAL A 87 -19.31 16.48 2.30
C VAL A 87 -19.54 17.92 1.85
N LEU A 88 -19.57 18.84 2.82
CA LEU A 88 -19.44 20.28 2.62
C LEU A 88 -17.97 20.69 2.64
N LEU A 89 -17.50 21.41 1.63
CA LEU A 89 -16.17 22.03 1.63
C LEU A 89 -16.28 23.53 1.98
N LEU A 90 -15.62 23.94 3.06
CA LEU A 90 -15.39 25.34 3.42
C LEU A 90 -13.97 25.71 3.00
N ILE A 91 -13.83 26.67 2.08
CA ILE A 91 -12.54 27.06 1.51
C ILE A 91 -12.38 28.57 1.44
N THR A 92 -11.15 29.05 1.46
CA THR A 92 -10.83 30.48 1.30
C THR A 92 -11.43 31.04 0.01
N ARG A 93 -12.03 32.23 0.08
CA ARG A 93 -12.57 32.92 -1.09
C ARG A 93 -11.53 33.12 -2.20
N GLY A 94 -11.97 32.89 -3.43
CA GLY A 94 -11.16 32.85 -4.65
C GLY A 94 -10.56 31.48 -4.97
N PHE A 95 -10.79 30.46 -4.14
CA PHE A 95 -10.25 29.10 -4.31
C PHE A 95 -11.34 28.03 -4.44
N ARG A 96 -12.59 28.41 -4.74
CA ARG A 96 -13.72 27.49 -4.93
C ARG A 96 -13.39 26.23 -5.74
N ASP A 97 -12.73 26.41 -6.88
CA ASP A 97 -12.45 25.34 -7.84
C ASP A 97 -11.04 24.74 -7.69
N ALA A 98 -10.30 25.08 -6.63
CA ALA A 98 -8.89 24.67 -6.49
C ALA A 98 -8.69 23.15 -6.52
N LEU A 99 -9.53 22.38 -5.80
CA LEU A 99 -9.45 20.91 -5.78
C LEU A 99 -9.93 20.29 -7.10
N ARG A 100 -10.89 20.93 -7.77
CA ARG A 100 -11.37 20.50 -9.09
C ARG A 100 -10.33 20.71 -10.20
N ILE A 101 -9.59 21.82 -10.15
CA ILE A 101 -8.50 22.12 -11.10
C ILE A 101 -7.31 21.17 -10.85
N ALA A 102 -7.04 20.85 -9.58
CA ALA A 102 -5.95 19.99 -9.14
C ALA A 102 -4.60 20.41 -9.78
N TYR A 103 -3.91 19.46 -10.43
CA TYR A 103 -2.59 19.66 -11.04
C TYR A 103 -2.62 19.79 -12.57
N GLN A 104 -3.82 19.73 -13.19
CA GLN A 104 -4.00 19.79 -14.65
C GLN A 104 -3.29 18.67 -15.45
N ALA A 105 -2.80 17.62 -14.79
CA ALA A 105 -2.22 16.46 -15.44
C ALA A 105 -3.28 15.68 -16.24
N ARG A 106 -2.87 15.08 -17.35
CA ARG A 106 -3.73 14.24 -18.21
C ARG A 106 -3.25 12.79 -18.16
N PRO A 107 -3.92 11.91 -17.39
CA PRO A 107 -3.53 10.50 -17.32
C PRO A 107 -3.59 9.84 -18.71
N ASP A 108 -4.69 10.06 -19.43
CA ASP A 108 -4.87 9.61 -20.81
C ASP A 108 -4.60 10.76 -21.78
N ILE A 109 -3.31 10.97 -22.09
CA ILE A 109 -2.81 12.07 -22.92
C ILE A 109 -3.48 12.15 -24.31
N PHE A 110 -3.89 11.00 -24.86
CA PHE A 110 -4.52 10.90 -26.19
C PHE A 110 -6.06 10.90 -26.18
N ALA A 111 -6.70 10.90 -25.01
CA ALA A 111 -8.15 10.92 -24.93
C ALA A 111 -8.70 12.21 -25.58
N LYS A 112 -9.59 12.08 -26.57
CA LYS A 112 -10.22 13.26 -27.21
C LYS A 112 -11.27 13.91 -26.31
N GLN A 113 -11.89 13.11 -25.44
CA GLN A 113 -12.83 13.56 -24.44
C GLN A 113 -12.16 13.45 -23.07
N ILE A 114 -11.85 14.60 -22.46
CA ILE A 114 -11.28 14.64 -21.11
C ILE A 114 -12.41 14.46 -20.10
N ILE A 115 -12.35 13.38 -19.34
CA ILE A 115 -13.27 13.11 -18.23
C ILE A 115 -12.56 13.55 -16.96
N LEU A 116 -13.10 14.56 -16.27
CA LEU A 116 -12.55 15.00 -14.98
C LEU A 116 -12.97 14.01 -13.89
N PRO A 117 -12.09 13.74 -12.90
CA PRO A 117 -12.47 12.98 -11.72
C PRO A 117 -13.66 13.62 -10.99
N GLU A 118 -14.60 12.78 -10.57
CA GLU A 118 -15.71 13.20 -9.73
C GLU A 118 -15.18 13.72 -8.38
N GLN A 119 -15.74 14.84 -7.93
CA GLN A 119 -15.34 15.47 -6.67
C GLN A 119 -16.02 14.74 -5.50
N LEU A 120 -15.27 14.51 -4.42
CA LEU A 120 -15.81 13.89 -3.20
C LEU A 120 -16.71 14.83 -2.39
N ASN A 121 -16.52 16.14 -2.53
CA ASN A 121 -17.37 17.14 -1.91
C ASN A 121 -18.59 17.47 -2.79
N GLU A 122 -19.76 17.59 -2.16
CA GLU A 122 -21.01 17.92 -2.86
C GLU A 122 -21.20 19.43 -3.03
N ARG A 123 -20.84 20.20 -2.00
CA ARG A 123 -21.07 21.64 -1.95
C ARG A 123 -19.82 22.39 -1.50
N VAL A 124 -19.56 23.53 -2.12
CA VAL A 124 -18.45 24.42 -1.76
C VAL A 124 -18.98 25.78 -1.31
N ILE A 125 -18.59 26.19 -0.10
CA ILE A 125 -18.82 27.54 0.43
C ILE A 125 -17.46 28.23 0.55
N GLU A 126 -17.38 29.39 -0.08
CA GLU A 126 -16.22 30.26 0.06
C GLU A 126 -16.38 31.13 1.32
N VAL A 127 -15.34 31.15 2.15
CA VAL A 127 -15.28 31.95 3.37
C VAL A 127 -14.39 33.17 3.12
N ASP A 128 -14.85 34.34 3.56
CA ASP A 128 -14.16 35.62 3.33
C ASP A 128 -13.06 35.86 4.38
N GLU A 129 -12.00 35.04 4.36
CA GLU A 129 -10.80 35.22 5.16
C GLU A 129 -9.53 35.21 4.30
N ARG A 130 -8.41 35.73 4.81
CA ARG A 130 -7.12 35.65 4.10
C ARG A 130 -5.94 35.73 5.05
N VAL A 131 -5.00 34.82 4.87
CA VAL A 131 -3.70 34.81 5.55
C VAL A 131 -2.61 34.77 4.48
N ARG A 132 -1.49 35.45 4.72
CA ARG A 132 -0.30 35.45 3.85
C ARG A 132 0.60 34.26 4.16
N ALA A 133 1.55 33.96 3.27
CA ALA A 133 2.49 32.85 3.45
C ALA A 133 3.38 32.98 4.70
N ASP A 134 3.61 34.19 5.20
CA ASP A 134 4.34 34.46 6.44
C ASP A 134 3.50 34.31 7.72
N GLY A 135 2.20 34.01 7.58
CA GLY A 135 1.25 33.85 8.69
C GLY A 135 0.53 35.15 9.09
N ARG A 136 0.79 36.29 8.43
CA ARG A 136 0.07 37.54 8.72
C ARG A 136 -1.36 37.48 8.18
N VAL A 137 -2.32 37.87 9.02
CA VAL A 137 -3.73 37.99 8.62
C VAL A 137 -3.90 39.20 7.71
N GLU A 138 -4.35 38.98 6.48
CA GLU A 138 -4.68 40.01 5.49
C GLU A 138 -6.16 40.38 5.52
N ARG A 139 -7.03 39.39 5.81
CA ARG A 139 -8.46 39.58 5.98
C ARG A 139 -8.95 38.74 7.15
N LEU A 140 -9.58 39.40 8.12
CA LEU A 140 -10.18 38.77 9.29
C LEU A 140 -11.33 37.85 8.89
N LEU A 141 -11.51 36.78 9.66
CA LEU A 141 -12.62 35.85 9.51
C LEU A 141 -13.97 36.50 9.85
N ASP A 142 -14.94 36.44 8.93
CA ASP A 142 -16.33 36.83 9.18
C ASP A 142 -17.24 35.60 9.40
N ILE A 143 -17.42 35.24 10.67
CA ILE A 143 -18.29 34.12 11.07
C ILE A 143 -19.77 34.41 10.77
N ALA A 144 -20.21 35.67 10.90
CA ALA A 144 -21.61 36.01 10.74
C ALA A 144 -22.06 35.87 9.29
N ALA A 145 -21.19 36.24 8.34
CA ALA A 145 -21.47 36.14 6.92
C ALA A 145 -21.58 34.69 6.41
N MET A 146 -20.76 33.76 6.92
CA MET A 146 -20.75 32.37 6.45
C MET A 146 -21.85 31.49 7.09
N ARG A 147 -22.29 31.83 8.31
CA ARG A 147 -23.16 30.98 9.13
C ARG A 147 -24.46 30.55 8.42
N PRO A 148 -25.23 31.44 7.75
CA PRO A 148 -26.48 31.05 7.11
C PRO A 148 -26.28 29.98 6.02
N ALA A 149 -25.20 30.07 5.24
CA ALA A 149 -24.91 29.11 4.19
C ALA A 149 -24.54 27.73 4.75
N ILE A 150 -23.81 27.70 5.88
CA ILE A 150 -23.47 26.46 6.61
C ILE A 150 -24.72 25.82 7.22
N GLU A 151 -25.59 26.63 7.83
CA GLU A 151 -26.87 26.17 8.39
C GLU A 151 -27.79 25.58 7.30
N GLN A 152 -27.85 26.23 6.13
CA GLN A 152 -28.62 25.70 4.99
C GLN A 152 -28.03 24.38 4.47
N ALA A 153 -26.71 24.25 4.35
CA ALA A 153 -26.08 23.00 3.93
C ALA A 153 -26.43 21.83 4.88
N ARG A 154 -26.46 22.09 6.19
CA ARG A 154 -26.89 21.10 7.18
C ARG A 154 -28.38 20.77 7.07
N ALA A 155 -29.23 21.78 6.87
CA ALA A 155 -30.67 21.58 6.64
C ALA A 155 -30.96 20.74 5.38
N ASP A 156 -30.10 20.82 4.36
CA ASP A 156 -30.17 20.02 3.14
C ASP A 156 -29.62 18.59 3.31
N GLY A 157 -29.25 18.20 4.54
CA GLY A 157 -28.80 16.85 4.91
C GLY A 157 -27.32 16.57 4.66
N ILE A 158 -26.47 17.59 4.56
CA ILE A 158 -25.01 17.43 4.56
C ILE A 158 -24.51 17.45 6.00
N ASP A 159 -23.94 16.34 6.47
CA ASP A 159 -23.57 16.16 7.90
C ASP A 159 -22.06 16.04 8.15
N ALA A 160 -21.25 15.95 7.09
CA ALA A 160 -19.79 16.01 7.15
C ALA A 160 -19.26 17.31 6.54
N VAL A 161 -18.23 17.90 7.15
CA VAL A 161 -17.60 19.12 6.65
C VAL A 161 -16.06 19.03 6.65
N ALA A 162 -15.46 19.46 5.55
CA ALA A 162 -14.04 19.68 5.38
C ALA A 162 -13.74 21.18 5.38
N ILE A 163 -12.79 21.62 6.21
CA ILE A 163 -12.40 23.04 6.34
C ILE A 163 -10.96 23.19 5.87
N VAL A 164 -10.75 23.95 4.79
CA VAL A 164 -9.46 24.06 4.09
C VAL A 164 -9.15 25.52 3.77
N PHE A 165 -8.37 26.19 4.62
CA PHE A 165 -7.98 27.58 4.40
C PHE A 165 -6.53 27.71 3.91
N MET A 166 -6.28 28.74 3.10
CA MET A 166 -4.94 29.08 2.64
C MET A 166 -4.01 29.37 3.81
N HIS A 167 -2.84 28.75 3.79
CA HIS A 167 -1.80 28.90 4.82
C HIS A 167 -2.22 28.51 6.25
N ALA A 168 -3.28 27.72 6.43
CA ALA A 168 -3.70 27.23 7.75
C ALA A 168 -2.64 26.39 8.47
N TRP A 169 -1.74 25.73 7.71
CA TRP A 169 -0.55 25.05 8.25
C TRP A 169 0.38 25.98 9.06
N LYS A 170 0.31 27.29 8.80
CA LYS A 170 1.09 28.34 9.48
C LYS A 170 0.25 29.15 10.47
N TYR A 171 -1.01 29.43 10.13
CA TYR A 171 -1.96 30.19 10.96
C TYR A 171 -3.30 29.43 11.06
N PRO A 172 -3.46 28.53 12.05
CA PRO A 172 -4.61 27.64 12.12
C PRO A 172 -5.88 28.28 12.73
N ASP A 173 -5.76 29.47 13.33
CA ASP A 173 -6.80 30.01 14.21
C ASP A 173 -8.14 30.26 13.51
N HIS A 174 -8.12 30.65 12.23
CA HIS A 174 -9.35 30.80 11.44
C HIS A 174 -10.07 29.46 11.25
N GLU A 175 -9.34 28.40 10.90
CA GLU A 175 -9.93 27.06 10.77
C GLU A 175 -10.49 26.56 12.11
N LYS A 176 -9.75 26.75 13.21
CA LYS A 176 -10.20 26.39 14.57
C LYS A 176 -11.51 27.08 14.95
N ALA A 177 -11.63 28.37 14.63
CA ALA A 177 -12.84 29.15 14.89
C ALA A 177 -14.04 28.62 14.11
N VAL A 178 -13.86 28.32 12.82
CA VAL A 178 -14.92 27.75 11.97
C VAL A 178 -15.28 26.33 12.40
N ALA A 179 -14.30 25.49 12.75
CA ALA A 179 -14.54 24.15 13.26
C ALA A 179 -15.43 24.17 14.51
N LYS A 180 -15.19 25.11 15.44
CA LYS A 180 -16.04 25.32 16.61
C LYS A 180 -17.48 25.70 16.24
N VAL A 181 -17.66 26.49 15.18
CA VAL A 181 -18.99 26.85 14.65
C VAL A 181 -19.67 25.62 14.05
N CYS A 182 -18.99 24.83 13.22
CA CYS A 182 -19.53 23.59 12.64
C CYS A 182 -19.84 22.51 13.68
N ARG A 183 -19.07 22.40 14.77
CA ARG A 183 -19.39 21.47 15.87
C ARG A 183 -20.65 21.93 16.62
N LYS A 184 -20.79 23.23 16.92
CA LYS A 184 -22.03 23.81 17.50
C LYS A 184 -23.23 23.74 16.56
N LEU A 185 -22.94 23.93 15.26
CA LEU A 185 -23.60 23.32 14.12
C LEU A 185 -24.47 22.13 14.38
N GLY A 186 -23.86 21.11 15.00
CA GLY A 186 -24.27 19.73 15.10
C GLY A 186 -23.79 18.83 13.95
N PHE A 187 -22.81 19.25 13.14
CA PHE A 187 -22.18 18.33 12.16
C PHE A 187 -21.54 17.16 12.92
N SER A 188 -21.84 15.93 12.51
CA SER A 188 -21.27 14.74 13.15
C SER A 188 -19.79 14.56 12.85
N GLN A 189 -19.33 15.02 11.68
CA GLN A 189 -17.93 14.97 11.25
C GLN A 189 -17.41 16.34 10.84
N VAL A 190 -16.30 16.77 11.45
CA VAL A 190 -15.62 18.04 11.16
C VAL A 190 -14.13 17.77 10.97
N SER A 191 -13.68 17.69 9.72
CA SER A 191 -12.28 17.51 9.35
C SER A 191 -11.63 18.86 9.05
N VAL A 192 -10.52 19.15 9.71
CA VAL A 192 -9.87 20.48 9.68
C VAL A 192 -8.47 20.34 9.10
N SER A 193 -8.14 21.12 8.07
CA SER A 193 -6.97 20.80 7.25
C SER A 193 -5.63 20.90 7.99
N HIS A 194 -5.47 21.84 8.91
CA HIS A 194 -4.25 21.93 9.74
C HIS A 194 -4.13 20.81 10.79
N GLU A 195 -5.22 20.11 11.13
CA GLU A 195 -5.20 18.97 12.06
C GLU A 195 -4.94 17.67 11.28
N VAL A 196 -5.60 17.51 10.13
CA VAL A 196 -5.55 16.31 9.29
C VAL A 196 -4.23 16.21 8.51
N SER A 197 -3.74 17.30 7.94
CA SER A 197 -2.48 17.35 7.18
C SER A 197 -1.80 18.72 7.35
N PRO A 198 -1.01 18.93 8.41
CA PRO A 198 -0.31 20.19 8.75
C PRO A 198 0.89 20.52 7.84
N LEU A 199 0.74 20.25 6.54
CA LEU A 199 1.76 20.45 5.51
C LEU A 199 1.38 21.59 4.56
N ILE A 200 2.40 22.10 3.85
CA ILE A 200 2.22 23.05 2.75
C ILE A 200 1.43 22.41 1.57
N LYS A 201 1.16 23.18 0.50
CA LYS A 201 0.39 22.82 -0.71
C LYS A 201 -1.12 22.65 -0.44
N LEU A 202 -1.92 23.59 -0.98
CA LEU A 202 -3.37 23.65 -0.74
C LEU A 202 -4.10 22.41 -1.26
N VAL A 203 -3.82 21.98 -2.50
CA VAL A 203 -4.56 20.91 -3.18
C VAL A 203 -4.41 19.59 -2.42
N GLY A 204 -3.20 19.08 -2.25
CA GLY A 204 -3.00 17.80 -1.54
C GLY A 204 -3.47 17.84 -0.07
N ARG A 205 -3.31 18.97 0.64
CA ARG A 205 -3.88 19.13 1.99
C ARG A 205 -5.43 19.10 1.96
N GLY A 206 -6.02 19.78 0.98
CA GLY A 206 -7.46 19.84 0.80
C GLY A 206 -8.07 18.48 0.43
N ASP A 207 -7.48 17.78 -0.54
CA ASP A 207 -7.91 16.43 -0.95
C ASP A 207 -7.90 15.47 0.24
N THR A 208 -6.81 15.46 1.03
CA THR A 208 -6.70 14.65 2.26
C THR A 208 -7.80 14.98 3.25
N THR A 209 -8.11 16.26 3.44
CA THR A 209 -9.13 16.71 4.41
C THR A 209 -10.54 16.33 3.95
N VAL A 210 -10.80 16.40 2.64
CA VAL A 210 -12.07 15.97 2.05
C VAL A 210 -12.22 14.45 2.13
N VAL A 211 -11.19 13.68 1.82
CA VAL A 211 -11.17 12.20 1.98
C VAL A 211 -11.47 11.80 3.42
N ASP A 212 -10.83 12.48 4.37
CA ASP A 212 -11.08 12.22 5.79
C ASP A 212 -12.53 12.50 6.20
N ALA A 213 -13.10 13.63 5.78
CA ALA A 213 -14.50 13.98 6.04
C ALA A 213 -15.47 13.00 5.37
N TYR A 214 -15.12 12.51 4.18
CA TYR A 214 -15.93 11.59 3.37
C TYR A 214 -15.98 10.18 3.96
N LEU A 215 -14.88 9.70 4.52
CA LEU A 215 -14.71 8.30 4.95
C LEU A 215 -14.88 8.08 6.46
N SER A 216 -14.51 9.05 7.31
CA SER A 216 -14.57 8.90 8.77
C SER A 216 -15.97 8.50 9.29
N PRO A 217 -17.09 9.05 8.79
CA PRO A 217 -18.43 8.64 9.23
C PRO A 217 -18.74 7.17 8.93
N ILE A 218 -18.32 6.67 7.76
CA ILE A 218 -18.52 5.28 7.34
C ILE A 218 -17.79 4.34 8.30
N LEU A 219 -16.54 4.69 8.63
CA LEU A 219 -15.72 3.94 9.57
C LEU A 219 -16.29 3.98 10.99
N ALA A 220 -16.72 5.15 11.47
CA ALA A 220 -17.29 5.29 12.80
C ALA A 220 -18.52 4.38 12.99
N ARG A 221 -19.41 4.30 11.99
CA ARG A 221 -20.56 3.37 12.00
C ARG A 221 -20.11 1.90 12.05
N TYR A 222 -19.09 1.54 11.29
CA TYR A 222 -18.54 0.19 11.29
C TYR A 222 -17.92 -0.19 12.63
N VAL A 223 -17.07 0.69 13.18
CA VAL A 223 -16.46 0.56 14.50
C VAL A 223 -17.53 0.39 15.58
N GLN A 224 -18.58 1.22 15.54
CA GLN A 224 -19.68 1.16 16.51
C GLN A 224 -20.43 -0.17 16.44
N LYS A 225 -20.73 -0.67 15.23
CA LYS A 225 -21.36 -1.99 15.03
C LYS A 225 -20.52 -3.10 15.67
N VAL A 226 -19.22 -3.13 15.38
CA VAL A 226 -18.29 -4.12 15.93
C VAL A 226 -18.17 -3.99 17.45
N ALA A 227 -18.02 -2.77 17.97
CA ALA A 227 -17.93 -2.51 19.41
C ALA A 227 -19.20 -2.96 20.16
N GLN A 228 -20.39 -2.74 19.59
CA GLN A 228 -21.67 -3.15 20.18
C GLN A 228 -21.78 -4.67 20.30
N GLU A 229 -21.45 -5.41 19.24
CA GLU A 229 -21.48 -6.89 19.23
C GLU A 229 -20.50 -7.50 20.24
N LEU A 230 -19.40 -6.79 20.53
CA LEU A 230 -18.35 -7.24 21.44
C LEU A 230 -18.55 -6.77 22.89
N GLY A 231 -19.61 -6.00 23.17
CA GLY A 231 -19.84 -5.42 24.50
C GLY A 231 -18.75 -4.43 24.93
N VAL A 232 -18.11 -3.75 23.97
CA VAL A 232 -17.17 -2.66 24.23
C VAL A 232 -18.00 -1.38 24.38
N LEU A 233 -17.95 -0.75 25.56
CA LEU A 233 -18.60 0.53 25.81
C LEU A 233 -17.99 1.60 24.89
N SER A 234 -18.69 1.98 23.83
CA SER A 234 -18.28 3.09 22.98
C SER A 234 -18.59 4.42 23.68
N PRO A 235 -17.63 5.36 23.80
CA PRO A 235 -17.88 6.69 24.37
C PRO A 235 -18.90 7.51 23.56
N LEU A 236 -19.21 7.12 22.31
CA LEU A 236 -20.16 7.79 21.43
C LEU A 236 -21.63 7.71 21.89
N VAL A 237 -21.97 6.79 22.81
CA VAL A 237 -23.36 6.58 23.28
C VAL A 237 -23.68 7.38 24.55
N GLY A 238 -22.66 7.96 25.22
CA GLY A 238 -22.81 8.63 26.52
C GLY A 238 -23.69 9.89 26.51
N GLU A 239 -23.91 10.53 25.36
CA GLU A 239 -24.66 11.80 25.29
C GLU A 239 -26.15 11.65 24.90
N MET A 240 -26.59 10.49 24.41
CA MET A 240 -27.99 10.31 23.95
C MET A 240 -28.89 9.56 24.95
N ALA A 241 -28.33 8.85 25.93
CA ALA A 241 -29.12 8.02 26.86
C ALA A 241 -29.60 8.76 28.12
N ALA A 242 -29.20 10.01 28.34
CA ALA A 242 -29.53 10.77 29.55
C ALA A 242 -30.66 11.79 29.35
N GLN A 243 -31.73 11.44 28.61
CA GLN A 243 -33.00 12.17 28.66
C GLN A 243 -34.18 11.19 28.53
N GLN A 244 -34.54 10.54 29.63
CA GLN A 244 -35.91 10.08 29.83
C GLN A 244 -36.70 11.19 30.53
N PRO A 245 -37.94 11.52 30.10
CA PRO A 245 -38.73 12.54 30.74
C PRO A 245 -39.40 11.97 31.99
N GLU A 246 -38.87 12.29 33.17
CA GLU A 246 -39.59 12.05 34.42
C GLU A 246 -40.75 13.05 34.57
N GLY A 247 -41.88 12.48 34.99
CA GLY A 247 -43.18 13.12 35.00
C GLY A 247 -43.36 14.25 35.99
N VAL A 248 -44.38 15.04 35.67
CA VAL A 248 -44.88 16.21 36.41
C VAL A 248 -45.36 15.82 37.82
N ALA A 249 -44.76 16.40 38.85
CA ALA A 249 -45.38 16.55 40.16
C ALA A 249 -44.99 17.88 40.82
N LYS A 250 -46.02 18.62 41.26
CA LYS A 250 -45.96 19.94 41.91
C LYS A 250 -45.41 19.84 43.33
N GLY A 251 -44.62 20.84 43.76
CA GLY A 251 -44.31 21.06 45.17
C GLY A 251 -43.51 22.35 45.41
N SER A 252 -44.12 23.31 46.12
CA SER A 252 -43.59 24.61 46.50
C SER A 252 -42.55 24.57 47.62
N ALA A 253 -41.55 25.47 47.61
CA ALA A 253 -41.30 26.49 48.66
C ALA A 253 -39.84 26.98 48.80
N ARG A 254 -39.70 28.32 48.84
CA ARG A 254 -38.80 29.21 49.63
C ARG A 254 -37.26 28.97 49.75
N ARG A 255 -36.52 29.93 49.15
CA ARG A 255 -35.62 30.98 49.70
C ARG A 255 -34.35 30.66 50.56
N GLN A 256 -33.35 31.53 50.29
CA GLN A 256 -32.06 31.86 50.97
C GLN A 256 -30.89 30.96 50.55
N GLY A 257 -29.73 31.42 50.08
CA GLY A 257 -29.07 32.73 50.09
C GLY A 257 -27.71 32.58 50.77
N THR A 258 -26.59 32.70 50.04
CA THR A 258 -25.30 33.27 50.51
C THR A 258 -24.23 33.23 49.41
N SER A 259 -23.44 34.29 49.40
CA SER A 259 -22.30 34.62 48.54
C SER A 259 -21.01 33.87 48.90
N SER A 260 -20.13 33.57 47.94
CA SER A 260 -18.83 34.27 47.78
C SER A 260 -17.84 33.56 46.84
N THR A 261 -17.14 34.41 46.09
CA THR A 261 -15.78 34.30 45.53
C THR A 261 -15.45 33.30 44.42
N ALA A 262 -14.90 33.90 43.36
CA ALA A 262 -14.41 33.31 42.13
C ALA A 262 -13.09 32.54 42.32
N ALA A 263 -12.99 31.42 41.62
CA ALA A 263 -11.73 30.85 41.13
C ALA A 263 -12.00 30.34 39.70
N THR A 264 -11.24 30.86 38.75
CA THR A 264 -11.23 30.45 37.34
C THR A 264 -10.58 29.08 37.20
N THR A 265 -11.39 28.06 36.94
CA THR A 265 -10.97 26.71 36.55
C THR A 265 -10.92 26.60 35.02
N PRO A 266 -9.86 26.04 34.41
CA PRO A 266 -9.84 25.79 32.97
C PRO A 266 -10.81 24.65 32.62
N LEU A 267 -11.64 24.88 31.59
CA LEU A 267 -12.65 23.92 31.11
C LEU A 267 -11.99 22.79 30.30
N GLY A 268 -11.70 21.70 31.00
CA GLY A 268 -12.14 20.33 30.68
C GLY A 268 -11.69 19.70 29.37
N GLY A 269 -10.49 19.11 29.36
CA GLY A 269 -10.21 17.90 28.59
C GLY A 269 -10.81 16.68 29.32
N PHE A 270 -11.42 15.76 28.59
CA PHE A 270 -11.96 14.53 29.15
C PHE A 270 -10.81 13.61 29.56
N THR A 271 -10.47 13.60 30.85
CA THR A 271 -9.61 12.60 31.47
C THR A 271 -10.44 11.39 31.86
N ALA A 272 -10.31 10.30 31.11
CA ALA A 272 -10.63 8.95 31.59
C ALA A 272 -9.31 8.26 31.97
N THR A 273 -8.82 8.51 33.18
CA THR A 273 -7.74 7.74 33.79
C THR A 273 -8.28 6.42 34.33
N LEU A 274 -7.72 5.28 33.89
CA LEU A 274 -7.72 4.03 34.64
C LEU A 274 -6.41 3.26 34.36
N PRO A 275 -5.66 2.83 35.39
CA PRO A 275 -4.43 2.06 35.23
C PRO A 275 -4.68 0.64 34.70
N SER A 276 -3.65 0.09 34.07
CA SER A 276 -3.53 -1.31 33.64
C SER A 276 -3.56 -2.30 34.82
N ARG A 277 -4.71 -2.95 35.03
CA ARG A 277 -4.90 -4.37 35.44
C ARG A 277 -6.33 -4.55 35.98
N GLY A 278 -7.18 -5.21 35.19
CA GLY A 278 -8.57 -5.52 35.57
C GLY A 278 -9.66 -5.06 34.58
N ARG A 279 -9.38 -4.92 33.28
CA ARG A 279 -10.44 -4.56 32.31
C ARG A 279 -11.39 -5.74 32.06
N GLU A 280 -12.66 -5.56 32.42
CA GLU A 280 -13.77 -6.46 32.05
C GLU A 280 -14.09 -6.39 30.55
N SER A 281 -13.80 -5.26 29.88
CA SER A 281 -14.07 -5.06 28.45
C SER A 281 -12.84 -5.28 27.53
N PRO A 282 -13.04 -5.80 26.30
CA PRO A 282 -11.99 -6.01 25.30
C PRO A 282 -11.33 -4.71 24.82
N ARG A 283 -10.07 -4.78 24.36
CA ARG A 283 -9.41 -3.69 23.63
C ARG A 283 -9.63 -3.87 22.14
N LEU A 284 -10.35 -2.96 21.51
CA LEU A 284 -10.54 -2.93 20.06
C LEU A 284 -9.56 -1.94 19.42
N MET A 285 -8.72 -2.42 18.52
CA MET A 285 -7.69 -1.66 17.82
C MET A 285 -7.79 -1.88 16.31
N PHE A 286 -7.48 -0.84 15.55
CA PHE A 286 -7.49 -0.87 14.09
C PHE A 286 -6.10 -0.63 13.52
N MET A 287 -5.78 -1.38 12.47
CA MET A 287 -4.59 -1.17 11.65
C MET A 287 -4.74 0.12 10.85
N MET A 288 -3.67 0.91 10.84
CA MET A 288 -3.57 2.12 10.03
C MET A 288 -2.75 1.87 8.77
N SER A 289 -2.94 2.71 7.74
CA SER A 289 -2.14 2.73 6.52
C SER A 289 -0.64 2.83 6.79
N SER A 290 -0.25 3.45 7.90
CA SER A 290 1.15 3.62 8.33
C SER A 290 1.82 2.33 8.81
N GLY A 291 1.05 1.26 9.01
CA GLY A 291 1.55 -0.05 9.46
C GLY A 291 1.51 -0.29 10.97
N GLY A 292 0.90 0.61 11.74
CA GLY A 292 0.71 0.43 13.18
C GLY A 292 -0.75 0.45 13.60
N LEU A 293 -1.00 0.12 14.86
CA LEU A 293 -2.34 0.07 15.43
C LEU A 293 -2.71 1.38 16.12
N THR A 294 -4.00 1.70 16.09
CA THR A 294 -4.61 2.77 16.91
C THR A 294 -5.89 2.27 17.58
N ALA A 295 -6.31 2.91 18.66
CA ALA A 295 -7.59 2.63 19.30
C ALA A 295 -8.77 2.96 18.37
N ALA A 296 -9.87 2.23 18.52
CA ALA A 296 -11.03 2.34 17.66
C ALA A 296 -11.68 3.74 17.60
N ASP A 297 -11.61 4.51 18.67
CA ASP A 297 -12.12 5.88 18.77
C ASP A 297 -11.18 6.94 18.17
N MET A 298 -9.92 6.57 17.88
CA MET A 298 -8.92 7.40 17.21
C MET A 298 -8.71 7.03 15.74
N PHE A 299 -9.47 6.07 15.22
CA PHE A 299 -9.32 5.61 13.84
C PHE A 299 -10.01 6.56 12.85
N GLN A 300 -9.24 7.16 11.94
CA GLN A 300 -9.72 8.17 10.99
C GLN A 300 -9.77 7.64 9.55
N GLY A 301 -10.62 8.29 8.73
CA GLY A 301 -10.82 7.98 7.32
C GLY A 301 -9.54 7.92 6.51
N LYS A 302 -8.68 8.94 6.66
CA LYS A 302 -7.40 9.02 5.93
C LYS A 302 -6.41 7.90 6.28
N ASP A 303 -6.49 7.35 7.50
CA ASP A 303 -5.55 6.36 8.01
C ASP A 303 -6.04 4.92 7.81
N ALA A 304 -7.25 4.73 7.28
CA ALA A 304 -7.83 3.40 7.08
C ALA A 304 -7.56 2.81 5.68
N LEU A 305 -7.10 3.63 4.76
CA LEU A 305 -6.92 3.26 3.35
C LEU A 305 -5.75 2.29 3.21
N LEU A 306 -5.98 1.15 2.57
CA LEU A 306 -4.98 0.07 2.43
C LEU A 306 -4.47 -0.49 3.78
N SER A 307 -5.27 -0.40 4.86
CA SER A 307 -4.89 -0.93 6.18
C SER A 307 -4.65 -2.45 6.20
N GLY A 308 -5.44 -3.24 5.47
CA GLY A 308 -5.27 -4.70 5.35
C GLY A 308 -3.90 -5.07 4.74
N PRO A 309 -3.59 -4.58 3.53
CA PRO A 309 -2.27 -4.73 2.92
C PRO A 309 -1.10 -4.24 3.81
N ALA A 310 -1.28 -3.15 4.57
CA ALA A 310 -0.27 -2.70 5.54
C ALA A 310 0.00 -3.77 6.62
N GLY A 311 -1.02 -4.49 7.06
CA GLY A 311 -0.88 -5.69 7.89
C GLY A 311 -0.02 -6.77 7.25
N GLY A 312 -0.22 -7.04 5.95
CA GLY A 312 0.60 -7.96 5.17
C GLY A 312 2.08 -7.55 5.12
N VAL A 313 2.35 -6.26 4.98
CA VAL A 313 3.72 -5.71 5.05
C VAL A 313 4.36 -5.93 6.43
N VAL A 314 3.63 -5.75 7.53
CA VAL A 314 4.16 -6.11 8.86
C VAL A 314 4.42 -7.61 8.94
N GLY A 315 3.46 -8.43 8.50
CA GLY A 315 3.58 -9.88 8.52
C GLY A 315 4.80 -10.40 7.77
N MET A 316 5.06 -9.87 6.57
CA MET A 316 6.20 -10.29 5.77
C MET A 316 7.54 -9.84 6.34
N VAL A 317 7.61 -8.67 6.99
CA VAL A 317 8.84 -8.20 7.63
C VAL A 317 9.14 -9.00 8.89
N GLU A 318 8.15 -9.13 9.78
CA GLU A 318 8.37 -9.80 11.06
C GLU A 318 8.63 -11.30 10.86
N THR A 319 7.95 -11.99 9.95
CA THR A 319 8.25 -13.40 9.64
C THR A 319 9.61 -13.60 8.99
N ALA A 320 10.05 -12.67 8.13
CA ALA A 320 11.39 -12.73 7.54
C ALA A 320 12.50 -12.51 8.57
N LYS A 321 12.33 -11.56 9.50
CA LYS A 321 13.25 -11.36 10.63
C LYS A 321 13.36 -12.61 11.51
N LEU A 322 12.21 -13.26 11.80
CA LEU A 322 12.19 -14.53 12.53
C LEU A 322 12.95 -15.64 11.80
N ALA A 323 13.00 -15.59 10.46
CA ALA A 323 13.78 -16.49 9.61
C ALA A 323 15.24 -16.03 9.38
N GLY A 324 15.66 -14.90 9.96
CA GLY A 324 17.03 -14.37 9.87
C GLY A 324 17.32 -13.53 8.63
N PHE A 325 16.32 -12.90 8.02
CA PHE A 325 16.47 -12.03 6.85
C PHE A 325 15.99 -10.60 7.14
N ASP A 326 16.86 -9.62 6.86
CA ASP A 326 16.59 -8.18 7.10
C ASP A 326 16.31 -7.39 5.81
N LYS A 327 16.55 -8.00 4.64
CA LYS A 327 16.28 -7.45 3.31
C LYS A 327 15.20 -8.28 2.62
N VAL A 328 14.03 -7.69 2.43
CA VAL A 328 12.82 -8.41 2.02
C VAL A 328 12.06 -7.69 0.92
N ILE A 329 11.62 -8.45 -0.08
CA ILE A 329 10.55 -8.05 -1.00
C ILE A 329 9.31 -8.87 -0.65
N GLY A 330 8.24 -8.18 -0.31
CA GLY A 330 6.92 -8.77 -0.11
C GLY A 330 6.21 -9.00 -1.42
N PHE A 331 5.59 -10.16 -1.55
CA PHE A 331 4.79 -10.55 -2.70
C PHE A 331 3.50 -11.22 -2.23
N ASP A 332 2.42 -10.45 -2.15
CA ASP A 332 1.08 -10.94 -1.82
C ASP A 332 0.28 -11.15 -3.10
N MET A 333 0.04 -12.39 -3.51
CA MET A 333 -0.78 -12.65 -4.69
C MET A 333 -2.12 -13.26 -4.31
N GLY A 334 -3.18 -12.49 -4.58
CA GLY A 334 -4.56 -12.90 -4.40
C GLY A 334 -5.23 -13.37 -5.70
N GLY A 335 -6.56 -13.37 -5.69
CA GLY A 335 -7.38 -13.69 -6.86
C GLY A 335 -7.52 -12.55 -7.87
N THR A 336 -7.28 -11.29 -7.49
CA THR A 336 -7.52 -10.14 -8.38
C THR A 336 -6.26 -9.35 -8.66
N SER A 337 -5.38 -9.24 -7.67
CA SER A 337 -4.22 -8.37 -7.70
C SER A 337 -3.06 -8.99 -6.94
N THR A 338 -1.90 -8.39 -7.13
CA THR A 338 -0.69 -8.65 -6.35
C THR A 338 -0.25 -7.37 -5.65
N ASP A 339 -0.05 -7.41 -4.34
CA ASP A 339 0.55 -6.32 -3.59
C ASP A 339 2.05 -6.58 -3.36
N VAL A 340 2.86 -5.58 -3.65
CA VAL A 340 4.33 -5.65 -3.52
C VAL A 340 4.82 -4.57 -2.59
N ALA A 341 5.76 -4.92 -1.70
CA ALA A 341 6.42 -3.99 -0.80
C ALA A 341 7.91 -4.30 -0.65
N HIS A 342 8.69 -3.32 -0.23
CA HIS A 342 10.13 -3.42 0.01
C HIS A 342 10.46 -3.08 1.46
N TYR A 343 11.41 -3.81 2.04
CA TYR A 343 11.95 -3.57 3.37
C TYR A 343 13.47 -3.78 3.38
N ASP A 344 14.20 -2.80 3.92
CA ASP A 344 15.64 -2.84 4.18
C ASP A 344 15.90 -2.07 5.49
N GLY A 345 15.84 -2.77 6.61
CA GLY A 345 16.02 -2.22 7.96
C GLY A 345 14.88 -1.35 8.51
N ASP A 346 14.21 -0.56 7.69
CA ASP A 346 13.08 0.32 8.06
C ASP A 346 11.85 0.11 7.16
N TYR A 347 10.65 0.30 7.72
CA TYR A 347 9.40 0.29 6.93
C TYR A 347 9.34 1.50 6.00
N GLU A 348 9.24 1.26 4.69
CA GLU A 348 9.08 2.34 3.73
C GLU A 348 7.69 2.96 3.79
N ARG A 349 7.64 4.28 3.94
CA ARG A 349 6.39 5.05 3.91
C ARG A 349 6.43 6.13 2.84
N ALA A 350 5.29 6.32 2.17
CA ALA A 350 5.01 7.47 1.33
C ALA A 350 4.09 8.45 2.07
N PHE A 351 4.34 9.74 1.89
CA PHE A 351 3.52 10.82 2.46
C PHE A 351 2.67 11.54 1.42
N ASP A 352 2.79 11.16 0.15
CA ASP A 352 1.98 11.67 -0.94
C ASP A 352 1.67 10.47 -1.83
N THR A 353 0.46 9.95 -1.69
CA THR A 353 -0.03 8.77 -2.40
C THR A 353 -1.30 9.11 -3.14
N GLU A 354 -1.55 8.42 -4.25
CA GLU A 354 -2.82 8.53 -4.97
C GLU A 354 -3.61 7.25 -4.80
N VAL A 355 -4.85 7.37 -4.32
CA VAL A 355 -5.79 6.25 -4.14
C VAL A 355 -7.11 6.63 -4.79
N ALA A 356 -7.60 5.80 -5.71
CA ALA A 356 -8.83 6.06 -6.47
C ALA A 356 -8.86 7.45 -7.18
N GLY A 357 -7.70 7.89 -7.68
CA GLY A 357 -7.53 9.19 -8.35
C GLY A 357 -7.53 10.41 -7.42
N VAL A 358 -7.49 10.19 -6.10
CA VAL A 358 -7.43 11.26 -5.10
C VAL A 358 -6.07 11.22 -4.40
N ARG A 359 -5.42 12.37 -4.26
CA ARG A 359 -4.14 12.48 -3.55
C ARG A 359 -4.34 12.59 -2.05
N ILE A 360 -3.52 11.86 -1.30
CA ILE A 360 -3.61 11.75 0.14
C ILE A 360 -2.23 12.03 0.72
N ARG A 361 -2.19 12.97 1.66
CA ARG A 361 -1.00 13.42 2.35
C ARG A 361 -0.99 12.95 3.80
N ALA A 362 -0.88 11.65 3.96
CA ALA A 362 -0.78 10.93 5.24
C ALA A 362 0.30 9.84 5.11
N PRO A 363 0.96 9.45 6.22
CA PRO A 363 1.95 8.37 6.20
C PRO A 363 1.29 7.05 5.85
N MET A 364 1.67 6.47 4.71
CA MET A 364 1.20 5.16 4.27
C MET A 364 2.38 4.25 3.97
N MET A 365 2.30 3.00 4.39
CA MET A 365 3.18 1.92 3.94
C MET A 365 3.21 1.93 2.42
N ARG A 366 4.40 1.87 1.85
CA ARG A 366 4.57 1.97 0.41
C ARG A 366 4.29 0.63 -0.25
N ILE A 367 3.03 0.45 -0.60
CA ILE A 367 2.52 -0.76 -1.25
C ILE A 367 2.22 -0.44 -2.70
N HIS A 368 2.71 -1.29 -3.59
CA HIS A 368 2.42 -1.20 -5.01
C HIS A 368 1.54 -2.37 -5.43
N THR A 369 0.30 -2.05 -5.79
CA THR A 369 -0.67 -3.03 -6.26
C THR A 369 -0.57 -3.17 -7.78
N VAL A 370 -0.53 -4.40 -8.25
CA VAL A 370 -0.50 -4.79 -9.65
C VAL A 370 -1.80 -5.49 -9.99
N ALA A 371 -2.38 -5.15 -11.14
CA ALA A 371 -3.55 -5.84 -11.69
C ALA A 371 -3.18 -7.21 -12.31
N ALA A 372 -2.45 -8.01 -11.53
CA ALA A 372 -2.05 -9.38 -11.86
C ALA A 372 -2.39 -10.25 -10.66
N GLY A 373 -3.25 -11.25 -10.83
CA GLY A 373 -3.68 -12.18 -9.79
C GLY A 373 -4.18 -13.48 -10.43
N GLY A 374 -4.65 -14.43 -9.62
CA GLY A 374 -5.15 -15.71 -10.16
C GLY A 374 -6.32 -15.55 -11.14
N GLY A 375 -7.15 -14.51 -10.96
CA GLY A 375 -8.30 -14.19 -11.80
C GLY A 375 -7.99 -13.30 -12.99
N SER A 376 -6.74 -12.86 -13.21
CA SER A 376 -6.39 -12.03 -14.37
C SER A 376 -6.75 -12.76 -15.67
N ILE A 377 -7.56 -12.11 -16.50
CA ILE A 377 -8.14 -12.69 -17.71
C ILE A 377 -7.06 -12.86 -18.78
N LEU A 378 -7.11 -13.97 -19.50
CA LEU A 378 -6.18 -14.27 -20.59
C LEU A 378 -6.76 -13.79 -21.92
N HIS A 379 -6.04 -12.91 -22.62
CA HIS A 379 -6.44 -12.34 -23.90
C HIS A 379 -5.48 -12.75 -25.01
N TYR A 380 -6.05 -13.08 -26.17
CA TYR A 380 -5.31 -13.23 -27.42
C TYR A 380 -5.99 -12.37 -28.48
N GLU A 381 -5.30 -11.32 -28.92
CA GLU A 381 -5.82 -10.39 -29.94
C GLU A 381 -4.70 -9.96 -30.88
N ALA A 382 -4.95 -10.01 -32.19
CA ALA A 382 -4.00 -9.58 -33.23
C ALA A 382 -2.58 -10.18 -33.09
N GLY A 383 -2.50 -11.47 -32.71
CA GLY A 383 -1.22 -12.19 -32.55
C GLY A 383 -0.47 -11.90 -31.25
N ARG A 384 -1.09 -11.21 -30.28
CA ARG A 384 -0.47 -10.87 -28.99
C ARG A 384 -1.16 -11.58 -27.83
N PHE A 385 -0.35 -12.06 -26.89
CA PHE A 385 -0.79 -12.67 -25.64
C PHE A 385 -0.77 -11.61 -24.54
N ARG A 386 -1.82 -11.54 -23.73
CA ARG A 386 -1.90 -10.65 -22.54
C ARG A 386 -2.58 -11.35 -21.38
N ALA A 387 -2.13 -11.07 -20.17
CA ALA A 387 -2.79 -11.49 -18.92
C ALA A 387 -3.17 -10.25 -18.11
N GLY A 388 -4.47 -10.04 -17.88
CA GLY A 388 -5.01 -8.81 -17.30
C GLY A 388 -5.05 -7.63 -18.28
N PRO A 389 -5.32 -6.39 -17.80
CA PRO A 389 -5.46 -6.02 -16.38
C PRO A 389 -6.81 -6.43 -15.78
N ASP A 390 -7.78 -6.79 -16.60
CA ASP A 390 -9.10 -7.20 -16.15
C ASP A 390 -9.02 -8.50 -15.34
N SER A 391 -9.91 -8.63 -14.36
CA SER A 391 -10.00 -9.81 -13.50
C SER A 391 -11.39 -10.43 -13.57
N ALA A 392 -11.44 -11.76 -13.61
CA ALA A 392 -12.66 -12.53 -13.50
C ALA A 392 -13.25 -12.50 -12.07
N GLY A 393 -12.47 -12.04 -11.07
CA GLY A 393 -12.87 -11.97 -9.67
C GLY A 393 -13.22 -13.34 -9.08
N ALA A 394 -14.17 -13.36 -8.14
CA ALA A 394 -14.74 -14.61 -7.60
C ALA A 394 -16.10 -14.97 -8.23
N ASN A 395 -16.73 -14.04 -8.93
CA ASN A 395 -18.01 -14.22 -9.61
C ASN A 395 -18.04 -13.35 -10.90
N PRO A 396 -18.11 -13.94 -12.11
CA PRO A 396 -18.20 -15.38 -12.38
C PRO A 396 -16.93 -16.16 -12.03
N GLY A 397 -15.78 -15.49 -11.83
CA GLY A 397 -14.51 -16.13 -11.54
C GLY A 397 -13.86 -16.81 -12.74
N PRO A 398 -12.71 -17.46 -12.58
CA PRO A 398 -12.07 -18.29 -13.62
C PRO A 398 -13.02 -19.35 -14.21
N ALA A 399 -12.74 -19.83 -15.41
CA ALA A 399 -13.57 -20.82 -16.10
C ALA A 399 -13.74 -22.10 -15.26
N ALA A 400 -12.70 -22.52 -14.54
CA ALA A 400 -12.70 -23.66 -13.64
C ALA A 400 -13.69 -23.55 -12.47
N TYR A 401 -14.24 -22.37 -12.17
CA TYR A 401 -15.17 -22.16 -11.04
C TYR A 401 -16.62 -22.54 -11.37
N ARG A 402 -16.90 -23.02 -12.59
CA ARG A 402 -18.23 -23.53 -13.02
C ARG A 402 -19.35 -22.49 -13.01
N ARG A 403 -19.02 -21.22 -13.27
CA ARG A 403 -19.98 -20.09 -13.31
C ARG A 403 -19.97 -19.33 -14.64
N GLY A 404 -19.44 -19.94 -15.70
CA GLY A 404 -19.40 -19.35 -17.05
C GLY A 404 -18.31 -18.29 -17.25
N GLY A 405 -17.30 -18.25 -16.37
CA GLY A 405 -16.21 -17.28 -16.44
C GLY A 405 -15.21 -17.47 -17.59
N PRO A 406 -14.39 -16.44 -17.91
CA PRO A 406 -13.36 -16.51 -18.95
C PRO A 406 -12.14 -17.33 -18.52
N LEU A 407 -11.20 -17.60 -19.45
CA LEU A 407 -9.89 -18.15 -19.09
C LEU A 407 -9.10 -17.11 -18.26
N ALA A 408 -8.53 -17.54 -17.14
CA ALA A 408 -7.70 -16.72 -16.25
C ALA A 408 -6.38 -17.44 -15.88
N VAL A 409 -5.47 -16.75 -15.17
CA VAL A 409 -4.19 -17.32 -14.71
C VAL A 409 -4.39 -18.61 -13.88
N THR A 410 -5.41 -18.68 -13.04
CA THR A 410 -5.79 -19.90 -12.30
C THR A 410 -6.11 -21.05 -13.27
N ASP A 411 -6.82 -20.79 -14.36
CA ASP A 411 -7.14 -21.82 -15.37
C ASP A 411 -5.88 -22.30 -16.07
N ALA A 412 -4.89 -21.44 -16.31
CA ALA A 412 -3.60 -21.85 -16.83
C ALA A 412 -2.89 -22.81 -15.84
N ASN A 413 -2.87 -22.50 -14.54
CA ASN A 413 -2.30 -23.41 -13.54
C ASN A 413 -3.07 -24.74 -13.41
N VAL A 414 -4.39 -24.74 -13.61
CA VAL A 414 -5.20 -25.98 -13.72
C VAL A 414 -4.81 -26.78 -14.96
N MET A 415 -4.67 -26.12 -16.12
CA MET A 415 -4.26 -26.75 -17.39
C MET A 415 -2.88 -27.42 -17.27
N LEU A 416 -1.94 -26.74 -16.62
CA LEU A 416 -0.57 -27.21 -16.41
C LEU A 416 -0.42 -28.27 -15.30
N GLY A 417 -1.51 -28.61 -14.60
CA GLY A 417 -1.48 -29.54 -13.46
C GLY A 417 -0.82 -28.98 -12.19
N LYS A 418 -0.48 -27.68 -12.17
CA LYS A 418 0.05 -27.01 -10.97
C LYS A 418 -1.02 -26.86 -9.89
N LEU A 419 -2.30 -26.78 -10.30
CA LEU A 419 -3.46 -26.93 -9.42
C LEU A 419 -4.19 -28.23 -9.73
N GLN A 420 -4.30 -29.09 -8.72
CA GLN A 420 -4.92 -30.41 -8.82
C GLN A 420 -6.31 -30.37 -8.14
N PRO A 421 -7.42 -30.64 -8.85
CA PRO A 421 -8.78 -30.51 -8.31
C PRO A 421 -9.04 -31.33 -7.04
N ASP A 422 -8.48 -32.54 -6.96
CA ASP A 422 -8.67 -33.46 -5.81
C ASP A 422 -8.03 -32.93 -4.51
N PHE A 423 -7.15 -31.93 -4.64
CA PHE A 423 -6.44 -31.29 -3.54
C PHE A 423 -6.93 -29.87 -3.27
N PHE A 424 -7.93 -29.41 -4.02
CA PHE A 424 -8.55 -28.11 -3.86
C PHE A 424 -9.93 -28.26 -3.20
N PRO A 425 -10.35 -27.35 -2.30
CA PRO A 425 -11.68 -27.42 -1.71
C PRO A 425 -12.80 -27.46 -2.77
N ALA A 426 -13.75 -28.38 -2.61
CA ALA A 426 -14.92 -28.49 -3.47
C ALA A 426 -15.95 -27.41 -3.06
N ILE A 427 -15.72 -26.18 -3.49
CA ILE A 427 -16.53 -25.00 -3.15
C ILE A 427 -17.10 -24.28 -4.39
N PHE A 428 -17.05 -24.94 -5.55
CA PHE A 428 -17.41 -24.36 -6.83
C PHE A 428 -18.78 -24.82 -7.33
N GLY A 429 -19.22 -24.27 -8.46
CA GLY A 429 -20.53 -24.55 -9.03
C GLY A 429 -21.68 -23.80 -8.33
N PRO A 430 -22.93 -24.05 -8.78
CA PRO A 430 -24.12 -23.42 -8.20
C PRO A 430 -24.37 -23.84 -6.75
N GLY A 431 -24.00 -25.07 -6.38
CA GLY A 431 -24.18 -25.63 -5.03
C GLY A 431 -23.05 -25.34 -4.04
N GLN A 432 -21.91 -24.80 -4.51
CA GLN A 432 -20.69 -24.59 -3.72
C GLN A 432 -20.13 -25.88 -3.09
N ASP A 433 -20.23 -26.99 -3.82
CA ASP A 433 -19.84 -28.33 -3.39
C ASP A 433 -19.08 -29.12 -4.47
N GLU A 434 -18.74 -28.48 -5.59
CA GLU A 434 -18.04 -29.11 -6.72
C GLU A 434 -16.54 -28.76 -6.78
N PRO A 435 -15.68 -29.65 -7.31
CA PRO A 435 -14.26 -29.37 -7.54
C PRO A 435 -14.04 -28.47 -8.77
N LEU A 436 -12.80 -28.01 -8.97
CA LEU A 436 -12.39 -27.26 -10.16
C LEU A 436 -12.72 -28.03 -11.46
N ASP A 437 -13.24 -27.33 -12.47
CA ASP A 437 -13.61 -27.93 -13.75
C ASP A 437 -12.46 -27.96 -14.77
N VAL A 438 -11.67 -29.03 -14.70
CA VAL A 438 -10.55 -29.28 -15.64
C VAL A 438 -11.04 -29.44 -17.08
N GLN A 439 -12.23 -30.00 -17.29
CA GLN A 439 -12.70 -30.32 -18.62
C GLN A 439 -13.02 -29.04 -19.39
N THR A 440 -13.75 -28.10 -18.77
CA THR A 440 -14.00 -26.78 -19.34
C THR A 440 -12.70 -26.03 -19.64
N VAL A 441 -11.70 -26.11 -18.76
CA VAL A 441 -10.39 -25.47 -18.98
C VAL A 441 -9.69 -26.05 -20.21
N ARG A 442 -9.63 -27.39 -20.33
CA ARG A 442 -9.01 -28.07 -21.47
C ARG A 442 -9.69 -27.72 -22.80
N GLU A 443 -11.02 -27.71 -22.82
CA GLU A 443 -11.80 -27.37 -24.01
C GLU A 443 -11.53 -25.93 -24.46
N LYS A 444 -11.47 -24.98 -23.52
CA LYS A 444 -11.18 -23.58 -23.82
C LYS A 444 -9.75 -23.35 -24.31
N PHE A 445 -8.75 -23.98 -23.69
CA PHE A 445 -7.36 -23.88 -24.17
C PHE A 445 -7.16 -24.59 -25.52
N ALA A 446 -7.87 -25.69 -25.78
CA ALA A 446 -7.85 -26.35 -27.09
C ALA A 446 -8.44 -25.45 -28.19
N ALA A 447 -9.55 -24.77 -27.90
CA ALA A 447 -10.13 -23.78 -28.80
C ALA A 447 -9.17 -22.61 -29.04
N LEU A 448 -8.55 -22.08 -27.98
CA LEU A 448 -7.60 -20.99 -28.07
C LEU A 448 -6.33 -21.36 -28.87
N ALA A 449 -5.78 -22.55 -28.65
CA ALA A 449 -4.64 -23.04 -29.43
C ALA A 449 -4.98 -23.20 -30.93
N ALA A 450 -6.19 -23.66 -31.24
CA ALA A 450 -6.69 -23.73 -32.62
C ALA A 450 -6.87 -22.33 -33.25
N GLU A 451 -7.30 -21.34 -32.48
CA GLU A 451 -7.41 -19.94 -32.91
C GLU A 451 -6.04 -19.32 -33.20
N ILE A 452 -5.04 -19.58 -32.34
CA ILE A 452 -3.67 -19.08 -32.52
C ILE A 452 -3.05 -19.66 -33.80
N GLY A 453 -3.22 -20.97 -34.05
CA GLY A 453 -2.90 -21.60 -35.33
C GLY A 453 -1.41 -21.71 -35.67
N ASP A 454 -0.50 -21.51 -34.71
CA ASP A 454 0.96 -21.55 -34.90
C ASP A 454 1.61 -22.90 -34.55
N GLY A 455 0.80 -23.89 -34.18
CA GLY A 455 1.25 -25.25 -33.85
C GLY A 455 1.59 -25.48 -32.38
N ARG A 456 1.47 -24.47 -31.49
CA ARG A 456 1.63 -24.67 -30.04
C ARG A 456 0.52 -25.57 -29.48
N THR A 457 0.86 -26.41 -28.50
CA THR A 457 -0.14 -27.22 -27.79
C THR A 457 -0.93 -26.34 -26.80
N PRO A 458 -2.14 -26.77 -26.39
CA PRO A 458 -2.91 -26.07 -25.36
C PRO A 458 -2.13 -25.83 -24.06
N GLU A 459 -1.26 -26.76 -23.66
CA GLU A 459 -0.36 -26.63 -22.51
C GLU A 459 0.71 -25.57 -22.73
N ALA A 460 1.34 -25.54 -23.91
CA ALA A 460 2.33 -24.52 -24.25
C ALA A 460 1.72 -23.11 -24.30
N VAL A 461 0.47 -22.99 -24.76
CA VAL A 461 -0.31 -21.74 -24.71
C VAL A 461 -0.54 -21.32 -23.25
N ALA A 462 -0.98 -22.23 -22.38
CA ALA A 462 -1.17 -21.95 -20.96
C ALA A 462 0.14 -21.56 -20.25
N GLU A 463 1.25 -22.24 -20.52
CA GLU A 463 2.59 -21.92 -19.99
C GLU A 463 3.07 -20.53 -20.44
N GLY A 464 2.78 -20.16 -21.69
CA GLY A 464 3.05 -18.81 -22.22
C GLY A 464 2.32 -17.71 -21.44
N PHE A 465 1.03 -17.92 -21.10
CA PHE A 465 0.29 -16.97 -20.28
C PHE A 465 0.81 -16.86 -18.85
N VAL A 466 1.20 -17.98 -18.23
CA VAL A 466 1.85 -17.95 -16.89
C VAL A 466 3.16 -17.18 -16.96
N THR A 467 3.96 -17.36 -18.01
CA THR A 467 5.20 -16.62 -18.23
C THR A 467 4.96 -15.10 -18.30
N ILE A 468 3.93 -14.68 -19.04
CA ILE A 468 3.54 -13.26 -19.15
C ILE A 468 3.08 -12.71 -17.79
N ALA A 469 2.24 -13.45 -17.07
CA ALA A 469 1.79 -13.04 -15.74
C ALA A 469 2.97 -12.87 -14.76
N VAL A 470 3.93 -13.82 -14.77
CA VAL A 470 5.15 -13.77 -13.97
C VAL A 470 6.00 -12.55 -14.33
N GLU A 471 6.19 -12.25 -15.61
CA GLU A 471 6.96 -11.08 -16.04
C GLU A 471 6.27 -9.76 -15.65
N ASN A 472 4.94 -9.68 -15.74
CA ASN A 472 4.19 -8.52 -15.26
C ASN A 472 4.41 -8.28 -13.75
N MET A 473 4.35 -9.35 -12.94
CA MET A 473 4.61 -9.29 -11.50
C MET A 473 6.07 -8.92 -11.19
N ALA A 474 7.03 -9.53 -11.89
CA ALA A 474 8.46 -9.24 -11.72
C ALA A 474 8.80 -7.79 -12.13
N ASN A 475 8.19 -7.27 -13.19
CA ASN A 475 8.37 -5.87 -13.62
C ASN A 475 7.82 -4.88 -12.59
N ALA A 476 6.71 -5.20 -11.92
CA ALA A 476 6.23 -4.39 -10.82
C ALA A 476 7.17 -4.39 -9.60
N ILE A 477 7.74 -5.55 -9.26
CA ILE A 477 8.78 -5.64 -8.23
C ILE A 477 10.00 -4.80 -8.62
N LYS A 478 10.47 -4.89 -9.87
CA LYS A 478 11.55 -4.05 -10.40
C LYS A 478 11.19 -2.56 -10.34
N LYS A 479 9.94 -2.20 -10.61
CA LYS A 479 9.45 -0.81 -10.55
C LYS A 479 9.59 -0.23 -9.16
N ILE A 480 9.28 -0.98 -8.09
CA ILE A 480 9.40 -0.44 -6.73
C ILE A 480 10.84 -0.45 -6.17
N SER A 481 11.73 -1.26 -6.75
CA SER A 481 13.08 -1.50 -6.24
C SER A 481 14.17 -0.82 -7.07
N VAL A 482 14.26 -1.13 -8.36
CA VAL A 482 15.29 -0.63 -9.28
C VAL A 482 15.13 0.87 -9.52
N GLN A 483 13.91 1.41 -9.54
CA GLN A 483 13.68 2.87 -9.60
C GLN A 483 14.33 3.64 -8.44
N ARG A 484 14.74 2.94 -7.38
CA ARG A 484 15.34 3.53 -6.18
C ARG A 484 16.77 3.08 -5.95
N GLY A 485 17.35 2.33 -6.88
CA GLY A 485 18.73 1.89 -6.82
C GLY A 485 18.98 0.63 -5.99
N TYR A 486 17.94 -0.15 -5.64
CA TYR A 486 18.12 -1.41 -4.89
C TYR A 486 18.48 -2.58 -5.81
N ASP A 487 19.47 -3.39 -5.41
CA ASP A 487 19.78 -4.68 -6.05
C ASP A 487 18.93 -5.79 -5.41
N VAL A 488 17.81 -6.11 -6.04
CA VAL A 488 16.86 -7.14 -5.56
C VAL A 488 17.44 -8.55 -5.47
N THR A 489 18.58 -8.83 -6.10
CA THR A 489 19.17 -10.19 -6.07
C THR A 489 19.69 -10.57 -4.68
N GLU A 490 19.96 -9.58 -3.81
CA GLU A 490 20.36 -9.79 -2.42
C GLU A 490 19.18 -10.03 -1.46
N TYR A 491 17.95 -9.93 -1.93
CA TYR A 491 16.76 -9.91 -1.10
C TYR A 491 16.08 -11.28 -1.03
N LEU A 492 15.43 -11.54 0.09
CA LEU A 492 14.47 -12.63 0.23
C LEU A 492 13.13 -12.23 -0.41
N LEU A 493 12.55 -13.10 -1.23
CA LEU A 493 11.15 -12.95 -1.65
C LEU A 493 10.24 -13.57 -0.57
N ASN A 494 9.54 -12.75 0.23
CA ASN A 494 8.55 -13.24 1.16
C ASN A 494 7.18 -13.30 0.47
N CYS A 495 6.72 -14.52 0.20
CA CYS A 495 5.60 -14.81 -0.66
C CYS A 495 4.37 -15.24 0.15
N PHE A 496 3.25 -14.57 -0.09
CA PHE A 496 2.00 -14.82 0.58
C PHE A 496 0.78 -14.55 -0.29
N GLY A 497 -0.42 -14.67 0.29
CA GLY A 497 -1.67 -14.71 -0.47
C GLY A 497 -1.97 -16.10 -1.05
N GLY A 498 -3.24 -16.35 -1.37
CA GLY A 498 -3.71 -17.69 -1.77
C GLY A 498 -3.14 -18.22 -3.09
N ALA A 499 -2.63 -17.33 -3.96
CA ALA A 499 -2.03 -17.68 -5.24
C ALA A 499 -0.50 -17.45 -5.29
N GLY A 500 0.10 -16.91 -4.23
CA GLY A 500 1.52 -16.57 -4.20
C GLY A 500 2.42 -17.80 -4.38
N GLY A 501 2.19 -18.84 -3.59
CA GLY A 501 2.98 -20.07 -3.64
C GLY A 501 2.98 -20.78 -5.00
N GLN A 502 2.01 -20.49 -5.86
CA GLN A 502 1.91 -21.06 -7.20
C GLN A 502 2.94 -20.47 -8.19
N HIS A 503 3.40 -19.24 -7.94
CA HIS A 503 4.25 -18.46 -8.86
C HIS A 503 5.60 -18.06 -8.24
N ALA A 504 5.79 -18.30 -6.93
CA ALA A 504 6.90 -17.76 -6.16
C ALA A 504 8.29 -18.08 -6.75
N CYS A 505 8.55 -19.33 -7.12
CA CYS A 505 9.81 -19.75 -7.73
C CYS A 505 10.05 -19.07 -9.09
N LEU A 506 9.01 -18.92 -9.92
CA LEU A 506 9.11 -18.31 -11.24
C LEU A 506 9.35 -16.80 -11.15
N VAL A 507 8.68 -16.13 -10.21
CA VAL A 507 8.90 -14.70 -9.93
C VAL A 507 10.31 -14.47 -9.39
N ALA A 508 10.76 -15.27 -8.42
CA ALA A 508 12.12 -15.20 -7.90
C ALA A 508 13.18 -15.41 -9.01
N ASP A 509 12.95 -16.39 -9.89
CA ASP A 509 13.80 -16.63 -11.05
C ASP A 509 13.89 -15.43 -12.00
N ALA A 510 12.76 -14.79 -12.32
CA ALA A 510 12.70 -13.63 -13.20
C ALA A 510 13.40 -12.39 -12.61
N LEU A 511 13.53 -12.36 -11.27
CA LEU A 511 14.23 -11.33 -10.51
C LEU A 511 15.69 -11.69 -10.19
N GLY A 512 16.09 -12.94 -10.39
CA GLY A 512 17.41 -13.42 -10.01
C GLY A 512 17.60 -13.59 -8.50
N MET A 513 16.52 -13.76 -7.74
CA MET A 513 16.53 -14.04 -6.31
C MET A 513 16.75 -15.53 -6.04
N GLU A 514 17.50 -15.86 -5.00
CA GLU A 514 17.88 -17.25 -4.69
C GLU A 514 17.11 -17.86 -3.51
N ALA A 515 16.28 -17.08 -2.82
CA ALA A 515 15.53 -17.51 -1.65
C ALA A 515 14.08 -16.99 -1.67
N VAL A 516 13.14 -17.85 -1.30
CA VAL A 516 11.73 -17.51 -1.09
C VAL A 516 11.29 -18.03 0.27
N LEU A 517 10.62 -17.21 1.07
CA LEU A 517 10.01 -17.62 2.33
C LEU A 517 8.49 -17.65 2.17
N ILE A 518 7.86 -18.72 2.66
CA ILE A 518 6.41 -18.87 2.72
C ILE A 518 6.04 -19.31 4.14
N HIS A 519 5.31 -18.45 4.84
CA HIS A 519 4.81 -18.72 6.18
C HIS A 519 3.62 -19.71 6.16
N PRO A 520 3.40 -20.56 7.18
CA PRO A 520 2.23 -21.46 7.22
C PRO A 520 0.87 -20.74 7.20
N PHE A 521 0.85 -19.50 7.67
CA PHE A 521 -0.31 -18.61 7.56
C PHE A 521 -0.24 -17.67 6.35
N SER A 522 0.49 -18.00 5.28
CA SER A 522 0.64 -17.10 4.11
C SER A 522 -0.70 -16.64 3.54
N GLY A 523 -1.71 -17.52 3.50
CA GLY A 523 -3.07 -17.18 3.04
C GLY A 523 -3.90 -16.34 4.03
N LEU A 524 -3.34 -16.02 5.21
CA LEU A 524 -3.89 -15.16 6.27
C LEU A 524 -2.81 -14.22 6.83
N LEU A 525 -1.72 -13.95 6.08
CA LEU A 525 -0.52 -13.31 6.63
C LEU A 525 -0.80 -11.87 7.05
N SER A 526 -1.72 -11.18 6.38
CA SER A 526 -2.18 -9.85 6.76
C SER A 526 -2.80 -9.83 8.15
N ALA A 527 -3.70 -10.78 8.47
CA ALA A 527 -4.26 -10.94 9.81
C ALA A 527 -3.17 -11.27 10.84
N TYR A 528 -2.19 -12.11 10.49
CA TYR A 528 -1.06 -12.41 11.36
C TYR A 528 -0.21 -11.17 11.65
N GLY A 529 0.16 -10.41 10.62
CA GLY A 529 0.92 -9.17 10.73
C GLY A 529 0.19 -8.09 11.52
N ILE A 530 -1.13 -7.96 11.36
CA ILE A 530 -1.98 -7.11 12.22
C ILE A 530 -1.83 -7.54 13.69
N GLY A 531 -1.83 -8.84 13.95
CA GLY A 531 -1.57 -9.42 15.27
C GLY A 531 -0.22 -9.03 15.88
N LEU A 532 0.83 -9.03 15.04
CA LEU A 532 2.21 -8.68 15.41
C LEU A 532 2.46 -7.18 15.53
N SER A 533 1.56 -6.35 14.98
CA SER A 533 1.75 -4.91 14.94
C SER A 533 1.71 -4.25 16.33
N SER A 534 2.55 -3.24 16.51
CA SER A 534 2.56 -2.37 17.69
C SER A 534 1.63 -1.18 17.52
N ILE A 535 1.23 -0.59 18.65
CA ILE A 535 0.58 0.72 18.63
C ILE A 535 1.61 1.76 18.15
N PHE A 536 1.19 2.59 17.21
CA PHE A 536 2.02 3.58 16.55
C PHE A 536 1.35 4.94 16.60
N SER A 537 2.15 5.98 16.77
CA SER A 537 1.72 7.35 16.57
C SER A 537 2.79 8.09 15.78
N SER A 538 2.36 9.00 14.90
CA SER A 538 3.28 9.92 14.24
C SER A 538 2.69 11.31 14.21
N ARG A 539 3.57 12.31 14.30
CA ARG A 539 3.24 13.72 14.14
C ARG A 539 4.26 14.37 13.25
N GLN A 540 3.79 15.24 12.37
CA GLN A 540 4.64 15.97 11.44
C GLN A 540 4.16 17.39 11.32
N GLN A 541 5.07 18.32 11.05
CA GLN A 541 4.73 19.71 10.81
C GLN A 541 5.75 20.38 9.89
N ALA A 542 5.29 21.24 8.99
CA ALA A 542 6.16 22.02 8.11
C ALA A 542 7.00 23.04 8.88
N LEU A 543 8.28 23.16 8.51
CA LEU A 543 9.25 24.10 9.11
C LEU A 543 9.81 25.09 8.07
N LEU A 544 10.18 24.62 6.88
CA LEU A 544 10.75 25.39 5.77
C LEU A 544 11.93 26.29 6.19
N LYS A 545 12.97 25.67 6.76
CA LYS A 545 14.19 26.35 7.22
C LYS A 545 15.45 25.70 6.62
N PRO A 546 16.55 26.44 6.44
CA PRO A 546 17.81 25.85 6.00
C PRO A 546 18.28 24.74 6.97
N LEU A 547 18.83 23.65 6.43
CA LEU A 547 19.54 22.63 7.21
C LEU A 547 20.90 23.20 7.64
N ALA A 548 20.90 23.96 8.74
CA ALA A 548 22.06 24.68 9.25
C ALA A 548 21.95 24.87 10.77
N GLU A 549 23.07 25.12 11.43
CA GLU A 549 23.12 25.35 12.89
C GLU A 549 22.24 26.51 13.34
N VAL A 550 22.08 27.55 12.52
CA VAL A 550 21.17 28.68 12.82
C VAL A 550 19.71 28.26 12.96
N SER A 551 19.29 27.18 12.29
CA SER A 551 17.93 26.66 12.35
C SER A 551 17.75 25.63 13.47
N ARG A 552 18.84 25.20 14.11
CA ARG A 552 18.82 24.09 15.06
C ARG A 552 17.85 24.29 16.24
N PRO A 553 17.80 25.48 16.90
CA PRO A 553 16.84 25.70 17.97
C PRO A 553 15.38 25.49 17.55
N ALA A 554 15.02 25.92 16.33
CA ALA A 554 13.66 25.76 15.81
C ALA A 554 13.34 24.30 15.45
N ILE A 555 14.34 23.52 15.00
CA ILE A 555 14.19 22.08 14.77
C ILE A 555 13.95 21.38 16.11
N ASP A 556 14.77 21.65 17.12
CA ASP A 556 14.67 21.00 18.44
C ASP A 556 13.37 21.35 19.17
N GLU A 557 12.93 22.61 19.12
CA GLU A 557 11.65 23.05 19.68
C GLU A 557 10.46 22.31 19.04
N LEU A 558 10.50 22.16 17.71
CA LEU A 558 9.45 21.46 16.98
C LEU A 558 9.48 19.96 17.28
N ILE A 559 10.66 19.33 17.35
CA ILE A 559 10.81 17.92 17.77
C ILE A 559 10.23 17.72 19.17
N ALA A 560 10.53 18.61 20.13
CA ALA A 560 10.02 18.51 21.49
C ALA A 560 8.49 18.60 21.54
N THR A 561 7.92 19.53 20.77
CA THR A 561 6.47 19.72 20.66
C THR A 561 5.78 18.48 20.08
N LEU A 562 6.30 17.96 18.96
CA LEU A 562 5.73 16.79 18.30
C LEU A 562 5.92 15.51 19.13
N ARG A 563 7.09 15.34 19.78
CA ARG A 563 7.35 14.21 20.68
C ARG A 563 6.35 14.18 21.84
N LYS A 564 6.08 15.34 22.45
CA LYS A 564 5.08 15.43 23.51
C LYS A 564 3.71 15.00 23.01
N ALA A 565 3.28 15.50 21.84
CA ALA A 565 1.98 15.12 21.27
C ALA A 565 1.88 13.61 20.96
N VAL A 566 2.96 12.99 20.48
CA VAL A 566 3.06 11.54 20.24
C VAL A 566 2.96 10.76 21.56
N ILE A 567 3.71 11.16 22.59
CA ILE A 567 3.67 10.51 23.92
C ILE A 567 2.28 10.64 24.55
N ASP A 568 1.67 11.84 24.49
CA ASP A 568 0.34 12.09 25.04
C ASP A 568 -0.73 11.20 24.35
N GLU A 569 -0.64 10.99 23.02
CA GLU A 569 -1.54 10.09 22.28
C GLU A 569 -1.33 8.62 22.65
N LEU A 570 -0.08 8.16 22.76
CA LEU A 570 0.22 6.78 23.16
C LEU A 570 -0.20 6.52 24.62
N ALA A 571 -0.03 7.50 25.50
CA ALA A 571 -0.51 7.45 26.87
C ALA A 571 -2.04 7.33 26.96
N ALA A 572 -2.79 8.07 26.12
CA ALA A 572 -4.24 7.93 26.01
C ALA A 572 -4.68 6.52 25.59
N GLN A 573 -3.82 5.78 24.87
CA GLN A 573 -4.04 4.39 24.46
C GLN A 573 -3.60 3.36 25.51
N GLY A 574 -3.08 3.82 26.65
CA GLY A 574 -2.64 2.99 27.76
C GLY A 574 -1.20 2.50 27.65
N ILE A 575 -0.36 3.14 26.84
CA ILE A 575 1.09 2.88 26.79
C ILE A 575 1.80 3.77 27.79
N ALA A 576 2.65 3.18 28.64
CA ALA A 576 3.43 3.94 29.60
C ALA A 576 4.53 4.73 28.88
N GLU A 577 4.85 5.94 29.36
CA GLU A 577 5.82 6.83 28.72
C GLU A 577 7.22 6.20 28.59
N ASP A 578 7.65 5.42 29.58
CA ASP A 578 8.91 4.67 29.57
C ASP A 578 8.93 3.48 28.60
N ALA A 579 7.77 3.05 28.11
CA ALA A 579 7.60 2.03 27.08
C ALA A 579 7.50 2.62 25.66
N VAL A 580 7.63 3.95 25.48
CA VAL A 580 7.59 4.58 24.16
C VAL A 580 9.00 4.77 23.60
N ALA A 581 9.27 4.16 22.44
CA ALA A 581 10.44 4.50 21.63
C ALA A 581 10.07 5.62 20.65
N SER A 582 10.80 6.76 20.66
CA SER A 582 10.53 7.90 19.78
C SER A 582 11.67 8.18 18.81
N LYS A 583 11.36 8.31 17.51
CA LYS A 583 12.33 8.56 16.42
C LYS A 583 12.01 9.90 15.72
N PRO A 584 12.82 10.96 15.90
CA PRO A 584 12.70 12.19 15.10
C PRO A 584 13.24 11.99 13.68
N VAL A 585 12.50 12.50 12.69
CA VAL A 585 12.83 12.42 11.26
C VAL A 585 12.72 13.81 10.64
N LEU A 586 13.72 14.20 9.84
CA LEU A 586 13.67 15.42 9.03
C LEU A 586 13.36 15.07 7.58
N GLN A 587 12.45 15.81 6.97
CA GLN A 587 12.25 15.76 5.52
C GLN A 587 13.13 16.83 4.88
N ILE A 588 14.20 16.40 4.22
CA ILE A 588 15.24 17.29 3.68
C ILE A 588 15.16 17.27 2.16
N ARG A 589 15.28 18.45 1.54
CA ARG A 589 15.39 18.60 0.09
C ARG A 589 16.39 19.67 -0.28
N TYR A 590 16.85 19.65 -1.53
CA TYR A 590 17.58 20.80 -2.07
C TYR A 590 16.64 22.00 -2.28
N ASP A 591 17.17 23.21 -2.15
CA ASP A 591 16.36 24.42 -2.28
C ASP A 591 15.75 24.54 -3.69
N GLY A 592 14.46 24.85 -3.79
CA GLY A 592 13.72 24.89 -5.06
C GLY A 592 13.35 23.54 -5.72
N THR A 593 13.83 22.38 -5.22
CA THR A 593 13.27 21.08 -5.62
C THR A 593 11.99 20.77 -4.81
N ASP A 594 11.21 19.78 -5.25
CA ASP A 594 9.97 19.35 -4.56
C ASP A 594 10.09 18.02 -3.83
N THR A 595 11.11 17.20 -4.16
CA THR A 595 11.27 15.89 -3.54
C THR A 595 12.09 16.00 -2.26
N ALA A 596 11.44 15.75 -1.13
CA ALA A 596 12.10 15.59 0.15
C ALA A 596 12.40 14.11 0.45
N LEU A 597 13.56 13.87 1.04
CA LEU A 597 13.99 12.56 1.52
C LEU A 597 13.97 12.54 3.05
N PRO A 598 13.49 11.45 3.66
CA PRO A 598 13.52 11.28 5.10
C PRO A 598 14.94 11.05 5.60
N VAL A 599 15.33 11.73 6.67
CA VAL A 599 16.62 11.58 7.34
C VAL A 599 16.44 11.42 8.84
N ASN A 600 17.01 10.35 9.39
CA ASN A 600 16.99 10.10 10.83
C ASN A 600 17.78 11.21 11.57
N PHE A 601 17.15 11.82 12.59
CA PHE A 601 17.76 12.89 13.37
C PHE A 601 17.92 12.57 14.86
N GLU A 602 17.91 11.29 15.25
CA GLU A 602 18.10 10.84 16.64
C GLU A 602 19.41 11.36 17.26
N HIS A 603 20.48 11.42 16.46
CA HIS A 603 21.79 11.90 16.88
C HIS A 603 21.84 13.41 17.07
N GLY A 604 20.85 14.14 16.55
CA GLY A 604 20.80 15.58 16.63
C GLY A 604 22.07 16.25 16.10
N SER A 605 22.50 15.91 14.88
CA SER A 605 23.68 16.52 14.24
C SER A 605 23.33 16.97 12.83
N ILE A 606 23.50 18.27 12.54
CA ILE A 606 23.26 18.83 11.22
C ILE A 606 24.23 18.25 10.18
N ALA A 607 25.50 18.09 10.56
CA ALA A 607 26.54 17.53 9.69
C ALA A 607 26.21 16.08 9.30
N ARG A 608 25.75 15.26 10.25
CA ARG A 608 25.33 13.89 9.97
C ARG A 608 24.08 13.84 9.09
N ALA A 609 23.08 14.66 9.40
CA ALA A 609 21.86 14.73 8.59
C ALA A 609 22.15 15.13 7.13
N LYS A 610 23.12 16.03 6.91
CA LYS A 610 23.59 16.39 5.58
C LYS A 610 24.22 15.19 4.85
N ALA A 611 25.13 14.48 5.50
CA ALA A 611 25.81 13.32 4.91
C ALA A 611 24.81 12.18 4.58
N ASP A 612 23.87 11.91 5.49
CA ASP A 612 22.83 10.90 5.31
C ASP A 612 21.89 11.27 4.15
N PHE A 613 21.52 12.56 4.02
CA PHE A 613 20.75 13.07 2.89
C PHE A 613 21.51 12.91 1.55
N GLU A 614 22.79 13.29 1.50
CA GLU A 614 23.61 13.18 0.29
C GLU A 614 23.79 11.72 -0.14
N ALA A 615 24.00 10.81 0.82
CA ALA A 615 24.08 9.38 0.55
C ALA A 615 22.76 8.85 -0.03
N ALA A 616 21.62 9.18 0.58
CA ALA A 616 20.29 8.79 0.10
C ALA A 616 19.98 9.37 -1.29
N HIS A 617 20.30 10.65 -1.50
CA HIS A 617 20.07 11.33 -2.79
C HIS A 617 20.95 10.73 -3.90
N LYS A 618 22.21 10.41 -3.60
CA LYS A 618 23.11 9.74 -4.56
C LYS A 618 22.65 8.32 -4.88
N ALA A 619 22.19 7.57 -3.89
CA ALA A 619 21.65 6.22 -4.10
C ALA A 619 20.40 6.23 -4.99
N GLN A 620 19.48 7.17 -4.73
CA GLN A 620 18.20 7.24 -5.44
C GLN A 620 18.29 7.90 -6.82
N PHE A 621 19.08 8.96 -6.98
CA PHE A 621 19.12 9.77 -8.21
C PHE A 621 20.47 9.71 -8.95
N GLY A 622 21.49 9.10 -8.35
CA GLY A 622 22.82 8.94 -8.96
C GLY A 622 23.79 10.11 -8.75
N PHE A 623 23.36 11.22 -8.14
CA PHE A 623 24.18 12.43 -7.98
C PHE A 623 23.86 13.23 -6.71
N VAL A 624 24.66 14.25 -6.41
CA VAL A 624 24.40 15.28 -5.38
C VAL A 624 24.71 16.66 -5.97
N TYR A 625 24.18 17.73 -5.40
CA TYR A 625 24.53 19.10 -5.83
C TYR A 625 25.62 19.67 -4.92
N ASP A 626 26.72 20.14 -5.50
CA ASP A 626 27.86 20.64 -4.72
C ASP A 626 27.55 21.97 -3.99
N ASP A 627 26.90 22.92 -4.67
CA ASP A 627 26.76 24.31 -4.19
C ASP A 627 25.33 24.68 -3.77
N LYS A 628 24.49 23.68 -3.51
CA LYS A 628 23.06 23.93 -3.34
C LYS A 628 22.62 23.84 -1.88
N PRO A 629 21.95 24.88 -1.33
CA PRO A 629 21.43 24.83 0.03
C PRO A 629 20.40 23.72 0.20
N MET A 630 20.40 23.10 1.38
CA MET A 630 19.41 22.12 1.78
C MET A 630 18.39 22.76 2.73
N ILE A 631 17.13 22.37 2.58
CA ILE A 631 15.99 22.87 3.35
C ILE A 631 15.37 21.71 4.12
N VAL A 632 15.17 21.92 5.42
CA VAL A 632 14.26 21.11 6.24
C VAL A 632 12.84 21.55 5.90
N GLU A 633 12.17 20.77 5.08
CA GLU A 633 10.80 21.04 4.66
C GLU A 633 9.83 20.85 5.83
N SER A 634 9.97 19.73 6.53
CA SER A 634 9.15 19.38 7.70
C SER A 634 9.93 18.55 8.70
N VAL A 635 9.45 18.57 9.94
CA VAL A 635 9.94 17.75 11.05
C VAL A 635 8.85 16.76 11.41
N GLY A 636 9.22 15.49 11.59
CA GLY A 636 8.37 14.42 12.07
C GLY A 636 8.91 13.80 13.34
N VAL A 637 8.02 13.24 14.16
CA VAL A 637 8.36 12.33 15.25
C VAL A 637 7.44 11.12 15.14
N GLU A 638 8.05 9.94 15.13
CA GLU A 638 7.38 8.66 15.20
C GLU A 638 7.51 8.10 16.63
N GLY A 639 6.45 7.48 17.14
CA GLY A 639 6.43 6.82 18.44
C GLY A 639 5.84 5.42 18.31
N ILE A 640 6.53 4.43 18.89
CA ILE A 640 6.14 3.03 18.86
C ILE A 640 6.12 2.48 20.29
N ASP A 641 5.12 1.65 20.59
CA ASP A 641 5.13 0.81 21.78
C ASP A 641 6.27 -0.22 21.71
N SER A 642 7.30 0.00 22.52
CA SER A 642 8.47 -0.88 22.67
C SER A 642 8.20 -2.07 23.60
N GLY A 643 7.13 -2.04 24.39
CA GLY A 643 6.74 -3.10 25.32
C GLY A 643 6.12 -4.33 24.66
N GLY A 644 5.77 -4.26 23.38
CA GLY A 644 5.21 -5.35 22.59
C GLY A 644 6.22 -6.19 21.80
N ALA A 645 7.52 -5.89 21.87
CA ALA A 645 8.55 -6.56 21.09
C ALA A 645 8.78 -8.01 21.54
N GLY A 646 8.58 -8.96 20.63
CA GLY A 646 8.94 -10.37 20.81
C GLY A 646 7.77 -11.28 21.15
N ARG A 647 6.87 -11.52 20.19
CA ARG A 647 6.06 -12.75 20.21
C ARG A 647 6.87 -13.82 19.49
N GLU A 648 7.72 -14.51 20.25
CA GLU A 648 8.60 -15.55 19.73
C GLU A 648 7.79 -16.79 19.35
N GLU A 649 7.85 -17.16 18.07
CA GLU A 649 7.58 -18.54 17.66
C GLU A 649 8.67 -19.44 18.25
N SER A 650 8.27 -20.51 18.94
CA SER A 650 9.20 -21.44 19.55
C SER A 650 9.82 -22.37 18.51
N ASP A 651 11.15 -22.49 18.53
CA ASP A 651 11.86 -23.44 17.69
C ASP A 651 11.49 -24.88 18.05
N SER A 652 11.15 -25.67 17.04
CA SER A 652 10.93 -27.11 17.15
C SER A 652 12.23 -27.89 16.90
N ILE A 653 12.29 -29.11 17.41
CA ILE A 653 13.40 -30.04 17.13
C ILE A 653 13.37 -30.40 15.64
N LEU A 654 14.51 -30.28 14.97
CA LEU A 654 14.67 -30.63 13.56
C LEU A 654 14.81 -32.14 13.39
N GLU A 655 14.08 -32.70 12.43
CA GLU A 655 14.25 -34.05 11.91
C GLU A 655 14.97 -33.96 10.55
N ASP A 656 16.24 -34.36 10.49
CA ASP A 656 17.04 -34.37 9.24
C ASP A 656 16.71 -35.62 8.41
N ILE A 657 15.48 -35.68 7.91
CA ILE A 657 14.94 -36.81 7.12
C ILE A 657 14.39 -36.25 5.81
N ALA A 658 14.76 -36.88 4.69
CA ALA A 658 14.14 -36.59 3.39
C ALA A 658 12.66 -36.98 3.42
N ALA A 659 11.77 -36.03 3.12
CA ALA A 659 10.34 -36.32 3.06
C ALA A 659 10.05 -37.24 1.86
N SER A 660 9.13 -38.19 2.04
CA SER A 660 8.61 -39.01 0.94
C SER A 660 7.30 -38.44 0.43
N PRO A 661 7.07 -38.38 -0.89
CA PRO A 661 5.81 -37.90 -1.44
C PRO A 661 4.68 -38.88 -1.08
N SER A 662 3.48 -38.37 -0.85
CA SER A 662 2.29 -39.22 -0.64
C SER A 662 1.88 -39.93 -1.93
N GLU A 663 2.05 -39.23 -3.06
CA GLU A 663 1.77 -39.71 -4.41
C GLU A 663 2.46 -38.83 -5.45
N ASN A 664 2.46 -39.24 -6.71
CA ASN A 664 2.97 -38.44 -7.82
C ASN A 664 1.81 -37.97 -8.71
N ARG A 665 1.98 -36.80 -9.34
CA ARG A 665 1.10 -36.26 -10.38
C ARG A 665 1.92 -35.71 -11.54
N GLN A 666 1.31 -35.67 -12.71
CA GLN A 666 1.89 -35.06 -13.89
C GLN A 666 1.66 -33.54 -13.84
N ILE A 667 2.73 -32.78 -14.06
CA ILE A 667 2.68 -31.32 -14.26
C ILE A 667 3.47 -30.93 -15.50
N PHE A 668 3.05 -29.86 -16.17
CA PHE A 668 3.69 -29.35 -17.39
C PHE A 668 4.62 -28.18 -17.05
N ILE A 669 5.92 -28.36 -17.26
CA ILE A 669 6.97 -27.37 -17.00
C ILE A 669 8.07 -27.49 -18.07
N ASP A 670 8.55 -26.35 -18.56
CA ASP A 670 9.59 -26.23 -19.58
C ASP A 670 9.19 -26.99 -20.87
N GLY A 671 7.94 -26.81 -21.31
CA GLY A 671 7.41 -27.45 -22.52
C GLY A 671 7.19 -28.97 -22.44
N THR A 672 7.30 -29.57 -21.25
CA THR A 672 7.22 -31.04 -21.08
C THR A 672 6.43 -31.44 -19.85
N TRP A 673 5.70 -32.56 -19.94
CA TRP A 673 5.07 -33.21 -18.80
C TRP A 673 6.12 -33.94 -17.95
N ARG A 674 6.09 -33.74 -16.63
CA ARG A 674 7.01 -34.33 -15.65
C ARG A 674 6.25 -34.87 -14.44
N ASP A 675 6.76 -35.93 -13.84
CA ASP A 675 6.28 -36.42 -12.55
C ASP A 675 6.72 -35.47 -11.42
N ALA A 676 5.74 -35.00 -10.64
CA ALA A 676 5.95 -34.18 -9.47
C ALA A 676 5.44 -34.88 -8.21
N GLY A 677 6.24 -34.84 -7.15
CA GLY A 677 5.86 -35.38 -5.85
C GLY A 677 4.82 -34.49 -5.16
N ILE A 678 3.76 -35.10 -4.63
CA ILE A 678 2.76 -34.43 -3.80
C ILE A 678 3.13 -34.60 -2.34
N PHE A 679 3.22 -33.48 -1.62
CA PHE A 679 3.52 -33.44 -0.19
C PHE A 679 2.40 -32.72 0.54
N ARG A 680 1.70 -33.42 1.43
CA ARG A 680 0.73 -32.77 2.33
C ARG A 680 1.46 -32.08 3.46
N ARG A 681 1.14 -30.81 3.70
CA ARG A 681 1.84 -30.00 4.71
C ARG A 681 1.83 -30.59 6.11
N GLU A 682 0.73 -31.23 6.50
CA GLU A 682 0.54 -31.90 7.79
C GLU A 682 1.48 -33.09 8.03
N ALA A 683 2.01 -33.70 6.96
CA ALA A 683 2.98 -34.80 7.04
C ALA A 683 4.43 -34.31 7.07
N LEU A 684 4.67 -33.01 6.83
CA LEU A 684 6.01 -32.43 6.84
C LEU A 684 6.36 -31.89 8.23
N LYS A 685 7.56 -32.21 8.69
CA LYS A 685 8.10 -31.78 9.98
C LYS A 685 9.28 -30.82 9.81
N PRO A 686 9.56 -29.98 10.81
CA PRO A 686 10.78 -29.18 10.87
C PRO A 686 12.02 -30.02 10.55
N GLY A 687 12.87 -29.55 9.63
CA GLY A 687 14.06 -30.22 9.12
C GLY A 687 13.87 -30.94 7.78
N HIS A 688 12.63 -31.30 7.41
CA HIS A 688 12.37 -31.99 6.14
C HIS A 688 12.77 -31.14 4.92
N LYS A 689 13.37 -31.80 3.93
CA LYS A 689 13.75 -31.22 2.64
C LYS A 689 13.13 -31.99 1.48
N LEU A 690 12.72 -31.28 0.43
CA LEU A 690 12.21 -31.84 -0.82
C LEU A 690 12.66 -31.02 -2.04
N GLY A 691 13.09 -31.69 -3.11
CA GLY A 691 13.49 -31.05 -4.36
C GLY A 691 12.32 -30.94 -5.35
N GLY A 692 12.32 -29.90 -6.19
CA GLY A 692 11.39 -29.77 -7.31
C GLY A 692 11.74 -30.68 -8.50
N PRO A 693 10.78 -31.03 -9.38
CA PRO A 693 9.37 -30.59 -9.38
C PRO A 693 8.54 -31.26 -8.27
N ALA A 694 7.84 -30.44 -7.46
CA ALA A 694 6.98 -30.93 -6.38
C ALA A 694 5.85 -29.93 -6.06
N LEU A 695 4.74 -30.45 -5.50
CA LEU A 695 3.63 -29.65 -4.99
C LEU A 695 3.51 -29.86 -3.49
N VAL A 696 3.59 -28.78 -2.71
CA VAL A 696 3.25 -28.81 -1.28
C VAL A 696 1.83 -28.29 -1.12
N ILE A 697 0.93 -29.16 -0.65
CA ILE A 697 -0.49 -28.86 -0.48
C ILE A 697 -0.75 -28.44 0.97
N GLU A 698 -1.23 -27.22 1.14
CA GLU A 698 -1.69 -26.68 2.42
C GLU A 698 -3.22 -26.51 2.41
N PRO A 699 -3.88 -26.36 3.57
CA PRO A 699 -5.33 -26.15 3.63
C PRO A 699 -5.84 -24.93 2.85
N ASN A 700 -4.98 -23.93 2.65
CA ASN A 700 -5.30 -22.58 2.19
C ASN A 700 -4.40 -22.11 1.03
N GLN A 701 -3.45 -22.92 0.57
CA GLN A 701 -2.62 -22.62 -0.61
C GLN A 701 -1.99 -23.88 -1.22
N THR A 702 -1.46 -23.74 -2.43
CA THR A 702 -0.59 -24.74 -3.08
C THR A 702 0.75 -24.07 -3.40
N ILE A 703 1.85 -24.66 -2.95
CA ILE A 703 3.21 -24.20 -3.23
C ILE A 703 3.80 -25.08 -4.34
N VAL A 704 4.23 -24.45 -5.43
CA VAL A 704 4.91 -25.11 -6.54
C VAL A 704 6.42 -24.98 -6.34
N VAL A 705 7.10 -26.10 -6.13
CA VAL A 705 8.57 -26.16 -6.07
C VAL A 705 9.06 -26.50 -7.48
N GLU A 706 9.56 -25.49 -8.19
CA GLU A 706 10.03 -25.64 -9.58
C GLU A 706 11.33 -26.46 -9.67
N PRO A 707 11.66 -27.06 -10.83
CA PRO A 707 12.93 -27.72 -11.04
C PRO A 707 14.15 -26.85 -10.67
N GLY A 708 15.11 -27.43 -9.95
CA GLY A 708 16.31 -26.73 -9.48
C GLY A 708 16.09 -25.90 -8.19
N TRP A 709 14.88 -25.90 -7.63
CA TRP A 709 14.57 -25.39 -6.29
C TRP A 709 14.44 -26.54 -5.29
N GLN A 710 14.72 -26.25 -4.02
CA GLN A 710 14.51 -27.15 -2.88
C GLN A 710 13.71 -26.42 -1.81
N ALA A 711 12.68 -27.06 -1.27
CA ALA A 711 11.98 -26.58 -0.08
C ALA A 711 12.55 -27.22 1.17
N GLU A 712 12.70 -26.43 2.22
CA GLU A 712 13.08 -26.84 3.58
C GLU A 712 12.01 -26.35 4.56
N ILE A 713 11.60 -27.22 5.49
CA ILE A 713 10.78 -26.81 6.63
C ILE A 713 11.70 -26.36 7.75
N THR A 714 11.66 -25.09 8.10
CA THR A 714 12.52 -24.50 9.15
C THR A 714 12.13 -24.98 10.55
N ALA A 715 12.95 -24.68 11.56
CA ALA A 715 12.64 -24.95 12.98
C ALA A 715 11.33 -24.32 13.45
N ARG A 716 10.92 -23.21 12.81
CA ARG A 716 9.68 -22.47 13.08
C ARG A 716 8.52 -22.90 12.18
N ASN A 717 8.69 -24.02 11.49
CA ASN A 717 7.69 -24.60 10.61
C ASN A 717 7.40 -23.75 9.35
N HIS A 718 8.23 -22.76 9.02
CA HIS A 718 8.13 -22.01 7.75
C HIS A 718 8.67 -22.83 6.58
N VAL A 719 8.17 -22.57 5.36
CA VAL A 719 8.70 -23.17 4.13
C VAL A 719 9.72 -22.20 3.53
N LEU A 720 10.99 -22.60 3.53
CA LEU A 720 12.07 -21.84 2.89
C LEU A 720 12.47 -22.54 1.59
N LEU A 721 12.25 -21.88 0.46
CA LEU A 721 12.70 -22.35 -0.84
C LEU A 721 14.06 -21.76 -1.15
N ARG A 722 15.01 -22.60 -1.56
CA ARG A 722 16.33 -22.18 -2.02
C ARG A 722 16.60 -22.68 -3.42
N ARG A 723 17.19 -21.81 -4.24
CA ARG A 723 17.68 -22.18 -5.57
C ARG A 723 18.98 -22.97 -5.40
N ILE A 724 18.95 -24.27 -5.69
CA ILE A 724 20.12 -25.16 -5.55
C ILE A 724 20.87 -25.37 -6.87
N GLU A 725 20.19 -25.19 -8.01
CA GLU A 725 20.80 -25.25 -9.33
C GLU A 725 20.70 -23.90 -10.00
N LYS A 726 21.83 -23.28 -10.38
CA LYS A 726 21.79 -21.98 -11.08
C LYS A 726 20.96 -22.10 -12.36
N LYS A 727 19.97 -21.21 -12.51
CA LYS A 727 19.22 -21.12 -13.77
C LYS A 727 20.21 -20.81 -14.89
N ARG A 728 20.28 -21.69 -15.90
CA ARG A 728 21.01 -21.37 -17.13
C ARG A 728 20.31 -20.17 -17.74
N ARG A 729 21.00 -19.03 -17.84
CA ARG A 729 20.53 -17.94 -18.70
C ARG A 729 20.40 -18.55 -20.09
N LEU A 730 19.18 -18.58 -20.64
CA LEU A 730 18.96 -18.95 -22.03
C LEU A 730 19.93 -18.10 -22.85
N ALA A 731 20.88 -18.75 -23.53
CA ALA A 731 21.69 -18.09 -24.53
C ALA A 731 20.72 -17.40 -25.49
N ALA A 732 21.00 -16.15 -25.86
CA ALA A 732 20.13 -15.32 -26.69
C ALA A 732 19.46 -16.17 -27.77
N LEU A 733 18.16 -16.44 -27.57
CA LEU A 733 17.33 -17.08 -28.58
C LEU A 733 17.47 -16.22 -29.84
N GLY A 734 17.52 -16.88 -31.01
CA GLY A 734 17.83 -16.25 -32.28
C GLY A 734 16.96 -15.03 -32.59
N THR A 735 17.27 -14.32 -33.67
CA THR A 735 16.59 -13.08 -34.08
C THR A 735 15.13 -13.26 -34.54
N GLU A 736 14.53 -14.43 -34.36
CA GLU A 736 13.13 -14.70 -34.72
C GLU A 736 12.18 -14.16 -33.64
N ALA A 737 11.19 -13.37 -34.06
CA ALA A 737 10.26 -12.69 -33.18
C ALA A 737 9.24 -13.68 -32.59
N ASP A 738 9.57 -14.28 -31.44
CA ASP A 738 8.59 -14.98 -30.61
C ASP A 738 7.62 -13.96 -29.97
N PRO A 739 6.29 -14.08 -30.22
CA PRO A 739 5.29 -13.18 -29.62
C PRO A 739 5.36 -13.04 -28.10
N VAL A 740 5.75 -14.09 -27.37
CA VAL A 740 5.92 -14.02 -25.90
C VAL A 740 7.12 -13.14 -25.56
N MET A 741 8.27 -13.40 -26.18
CA MET A 741 9.50 -12.60 -25.99
C MET A 741 9.32 -11.14 -26.40
N LEU A 742 8.55 -10.87 -27.45
CA LEU A 742 8.25 -9.51 -27.90
C LEU A 742 7.56 -8.71 -26.79
N GLU A 743 6.58 -9.31 -26.11
CA GLU A 743 5.90 -8.66 -24.98
C GLU A 743 6.84 -8.47 -23.77
N VAL A 744 7.72 -9.44 -23.50
CA VAL A 744 8.75 -9.30 -22.44
C VAL A 744 9.69 -8.12 -22.72
N PHE A 745 10.26 -8.04 -23.91
CA PHE A 745 11.16 -6.94 -24.28
C PHE A 745 10.44 -5.59 -24.32
N ASN A 746 9.20 -5.55 -24.82
CA ASN A 746 8.37 -4.35 -24.82
C ASN A 746 8.23 -3.79 -23.39
N ASN A 747 7.87 -4.63 -22.41
CA ASN A 747 7.75 -4.21 -21.02
C ASN A 747 9.08 -3.72 -20.41
N LEU A 748 10.21 -4.37 -20.74
CA LEU A 748 11.53 -3.96 -20.24
C LEU A 748 11.95 -2.58 -20.78
N PHE A 749 11.84 -2.33 -22.09
CA PHE A 749 12.23 -1.04 -22.66
C PHE A 749 11.29 0.10 -22.25
N MET A 750 9.98 -0.17 -22.15
CA MET A 750 9.00 0.79 -21.64
C MET A 750 9.32 1.19 -20.19
N SER A 751 9.69 0.23 -19.35
CA SER A 751 10.11 0.49 -17.98
C SER A 751 11.28 1.49 -17.95
N ILE A 752 12.33 1.29 -18.76
CA ILE A 752 13.48 2.22 -18.82
C ILE A 752 13.02 3.66 -19.12
N ALA A 753 12.16 3.84 -20.13
CA ALA A 753 11.66 5.16 -20.50
C ALA A 753 10.86 5.82 -19.36
N GLU A 754 10.00 5.06 -18.66
CA GLU A 754 9.27 5.55 -17.49
C GLU A 754 10.21 5.94 -16.35
N GLN A 755 11.24 5.12 -16.08
CA GLN A 755 12.21 5.38 -15.02
C GLN A 755 12.99 6.69 -15.26
N MET A 756 13.40 6.95 -16.49
CA MET A 756 14.03 8.22 -16.87
C MET A 756 13.11 9.41 -16.54
N GLY A 757 11.83 9.28 -16.88
CA GLY A 757 10.84 10.33 -16.64
C GLY A 757 10.62 10.62 -15.17
N VAL A 758 10.49 9.58 -14.34
CA VAL A 758 10.33 9.71 -12.88
C VAL A 758 11.55 10.39 -12.26
N THR A 759 12.76 10.01 -12.67
CA THR A 759 14.01 10.64 -12.17
C THR A 759 14.07 12.12 -12.55
N LEU A 760 13.72 12.47 -13.78
CA LEU A 760 13.67 13.85 -14.24
C LEU A 760 12.65 14.67 -13.46
N GLN A 761 11.44 14.14 -13.27
CA GLN A 761 10.39 14.79 -12.49
C GLN A 761 10.84 15.06 -11.04
N ASN A 762 11.41 14.05 -10.39
CA ASN A 762 11.77 14.12 -8.97
C ASN A 762 12.93 15.07 -8.67
N THR A 763 13.79 15.34 -9.65
CA THR A 763 14.98 16.19 -9.51
C THR A 763 14.79 17.59 -10.08
N ALA A 764 13.64 17.86 -10.70
CA ALA A 764 13.36 19.11 -11.40
C ALA A 764 13.07 20.30 -10.49
N TYR A 765 13.57 21.47 -10.92
CA TYR A 765 13.23 22.78 -10.35
C TYR A 765 11.98 23.40 -10.97
N SER A 766 11.82 23.19 -12.28
CA SER A 766 10.74 23.76 -13.05
C SER A 766 9.40 23.21 -12.58
N VAL A 767 8.47 24.10 -12.22
CA VAL A 767 7.08 23.75 -11.90
C VAL A 767 6.41 23.03 -13.08
N ASN A 768 6.78 23.40 -14.32
CA ASN A 768 6.24 22.74 -15.52
C ASN A 768 6.69 21.27 -15.60
N ILE A 769 7.94 20.95 -15.24
CA ILE A 769 8.42 19.56 -15.27
C ILE A 769 7.85 18.79 -14.07
N LYS A 770 7.96 19.33 -12.85
CA LYS A 770 7.64 18.56 -11.63
C LYS A 770 6.15 18.43 -11.32
N GLU A 771 5.32 19.43 -11.65
CA GLU A 771 3.88 19.41 -11.39
C GLU A 771 3.03 19.21 -12.66
N ARG A 772 3.41 19.81 -13.79
CA ARG A 772 2.65 19.67 -15.06
C ARG A 772 3.12 18.53 -15.97
N LEU A 773 4.22 17.85 -15.61
CA LEU A 773 4.82 16.76 -16.38
C LEU A 773 5.18 17.14 -17.82
N ASP A 774 5.64 18.38 -18.01
CA ASP A 774 6.00 18.95 -19.30
C ASP A 774 7.42 18.50 -19.72
N PHE A 775 7.57 17.20 -19.98
CA PHE A 775 8.79 16.56 -20.47
C PHE A 775 8.44 15.29 -21.25
N SER A 776 9.41 14.59 -21.82
CA SER A 776 9.23 13.24 -22.40
C SER A 776 10.52 12.44 -22.35
N CYS A 777 10.40 11.12 -22.27
CA CYS A 777 11.54 10.20 -22.24
C CYS A 777 11.26 9.02 -23.17
N ALA A 778 12.27 8.61 -23.92
CA ALA A 778 12.15 7.56 -24.92
C ALA A 778 13.50 6.88 -25.17
N VAL A 779 13.42 5.62 -25.62
CA VAL A 779 14.54 4.78 -26.03
C VAL A 779 14.47 4.60 -27.54
N PHE A 780 15.61 4.74 -28.21
CA PHE A 780 15.73 4.66 -29.66
C PHE A 780 16.76 3.60 -30.05
N ASP A 781 16.58 3.00 -31.22
CA ASP A 781 17.56 2.09 -31.78
C ASP A 781 18.78 2.83 -32.36
N ARG A 782 19.76 2.06 -32.86
CA ARG A 782 20.99 2.59 -33.48
C ARG A 782 20.77 3.46 -34.72
N ASN A 783 19.57 3.45 -35.30
CA ASN A 783 19.21 4.23 -36.49
C ASN A 783 18.33 5.44 -36.14
N GLY A 784 17.93 5.60 -34.87
CA GLY A 784 17.02 6.66 -34.41
C GLY A 784 15.54 6.27 -34.46
N ALA A 785 15.20 5.01 -34.73
CA ALA A 785 13.83 4.54 -34.68
C ALA A 785 13.37 4.37 -33.22
N LEU A 786 12.13 4.78 -32.93
CA LEU A 786 11.56 4.67 -31.59
C LEU A 786 11.38 3.20 -31.19
N VAL A 787 11.93 2.82 -30.04
CA VAL A 787 11.78 1.47 -29.45
C VAL A 787 10.72 1.50 -28.35
N ALA A 788 10.79 2.49 -27.46
CA ALA A 788 9.87 2.63 -26.33
C ALA A 788 9.78 4.10 -25.89
N ASN A 789 8.64 4.51 -25.36
CA ASN A 789 8.44 5.87 -24.86
C ASN A 789 7.54 5.90 -23.62
N ALA A 790 7.87 6.77 -22.68
CA ALA A 790 6.98 7.05 -21.56
C ALA A 790 5.81 7.95 -22.03
N PRO A 791 4.58 7.73 -21.52
CA PRO A 791 3.40 8.48 -21.93
C PRO A 791 3.36 9.88 -21.30
N HIS A 792 4.16 10.80 -21.83
CA HIS A 792 4.18 12.20 -21.41
C HIS A 792 3.64 13.12 -22.52
N MET A 793 4.25 14.28 -22.79
CA MET A 793 3.68 15.27 -23.71
C MET A 793 3.67 14.77 -25.18
N PRO A 794 2.50 14.66 -25.85
CA PRO A 794 2.41 14.09 -27.21
C PRO A 794 3.24 14.82 -28.28
N VAL A 795 3.42 16.13 -28.13
CA VAL A 795 4.17 16.95 -29.10
C VAL A 795 5.66 16.55 -29.15
N HIS A 796 6.24 16.15 -28.03
CA HIS A 796 7.63 15.70 -27.97
C HIS A 796 7.80 14.38 -28.72
N LEU A 797 6.86 13.43 -28.52
CA LEU A 797 6.93 12.08 -29.09
C LEU A 797 7.00 12.08 -30.63
N GLY A 798 6.33 13.03 -31.30
CA GLY A 798 6.36 13.15 -32.76
C GLY A 798 7.63 13.81 -33.34
N SER A 799 8.57 14.23 -32.49
CA SER A 799 9.74 15.03 -32.90
C SER A 799 11.09 14.45 -32.46
N MET A 800 11.10 13.64 -31.40
CA MET A 800 12.32 13.08 -30.81
C MET A 800 13.07 12.12 -31.74
N ASP A 801 12.38 11.34 -32.56
CA ASP A 801 12.98 10.47 -33.58
C ASP A 801 13.88 11.27 -34.54
N ARG A 802 13.38 12.40 -35.04
CA ARG A 802 14.15 13.32 -35.90
C ARG A 802 15.33 13.98 -35.20
N SER A 803 15.19 14.27 -33.91
CA SER A 803 16.29 14.78 -33.09
C SER A 803 17.42 13.76 -32.99
N VAL A 804 17.10 12.50 -32.68
CA VAL A 804 18.08 11.42 -32.54
C VAL A 804 18.72 11.09 -33.89
N GLU A 805 17.93 10.97 -34.97
CA GLU A 805 18.44 10.79 -36.34
C GLU A 805 19.43 11.90 -36.73
N THR A 806 19.12 13.15 -36.37
CA THR A 806 19.99 14.29 -36.69
C THR A 806 21.29 14.23 -35.91
N ILE A 807 21.26 13.87 -34.62
CA ILE A 807 22.47 13.70 -33.81
C ILE A 807 23.35 12.57 -34.39
N ILE A 808 22.76 11.43 -34.73
CA ILE A 808 23.48 10.31 -35.35
C ILE A 808 24.12 10.74 -36.67
N ARG A 809 23.38 11.46 -37.52
CA ARG A 809 23.86 11.92 -38.83
C ARG A 809 25.01 12.92 -38.70
N LEU A 810 24.90 13.90 -37.80
CA LEU A 810 25.88 14.97 -37.66
C LEU A 810 27.17 14.52 -36.96
N ASN A 811 27.10 13.46 -36.15
CA ASN A 811 28.23 12.95 -35.37
C ASN A 811 28.64 11.54 -35.82
N SER A 812 28.28 11.13 -37.04
CA SER A 812 28.54 9.77 -37.53
C SER A 812 30.02 9.43 -37.49
N GLY A 813 30.39 8.37 -36.76
CA GLY A 813 31.78 7.94 -36.57
C GLY A 813 32.53 8.65 -35.44
N ASP A 814 31.89 9.59 -34.72
CA ASP A 814 32.46 10.40 -33.65
C ASP A 814 31.51 10.45 -32.44
N ILE A 815 31.00 9.28 -32.05
CA ILE A 815 30.15 9.09 -30.86
C ILE A 815 30.87 8.12 -29.94
N HIS A 816 31.21 8.57 -28.73
CA HIS A 816 32.01 7.83 -27.75
C HIS A 816 31.25 7.55 -26.44
N PRO A 817 31.65 6.52 -25.69
CA PRO A 817 31.13 6.29 -24.35
C PRO A 817 31.31 7.51 -23.45
N GLY A 818 30.22 8.00 -22.87
CA GLY A 818 30.19 9.19 -22.00
C GLY A 818 29.73 10.47 -22.67
N ASP A 819 29.56 10.48 -24.00
CA ASP A 819 29.06 11.66 -24.71
C ASP A 819 27.59 11.95 -24.36
N VAL A 820 27.24 13.23 -24.32
CA VAL A 820 25.87 13.71 -24.12
C VAL A 820 25.63 14.84 -25.11
N PHE A 821 24.64 14.69 -25.99
CA PHE A 821 24.29 15.67 -27.01
C PHE A 821 23.05 16.45 -26.60
N ALA A 822 23.06 17.76 -26.82
CA ALA A 822 21.90 18.61 -26.59
C ALA A 822 21.48 19.31 -27.90
N LEU A 823 20.18 19.29 -28.19
CA LEU A 823 19.58 19.88 -29.38
C LEU A 823 18.32 20.66 -28.99
N ASN A 824 18.21 21.90 -29.46
CA ASN A 824 16.99 22.72 -29.34
C ASN A 824 16.53 23.30 -30.68
N ALA A 825 17.11 22.86 -31.80
CA ALA A 825 16.84 23.38 -33.13
C ALA A 825 15.50 22.82 -33.66
N PRO A 826 14.45 23.65 -33.85
CA PRO A 826 13.14 23.14 -34.23
C PRO A 826 13.11 22.46 -35.59
N TYR A 827 13.97 22.92 -36.51
CA TYR A 827 14.08 22.35 -37.85
C TYR A 827 14.77 20.97 -37.89
N ASN A 828 15.39 20.55 -36.79
CA ASN A 828 16.15 19.31 -36.67
C ASN A 828 15.50 18.31 -35.71
N GLY A 829 14.19 18.46 -35.44
CA GLY A 829 13.46 17.59 -34.52
C GLY A 829 13.19 18.20 -33.14
N GLY A 830 13.59 19.45 -32.88
CA GLY A 830 13.08 20.19 -31.73
C GLY A 830 11.62 20.62 -31.93
N THR A 831 10.86 20.76 -30.85
CA THR A 831 9.48 21.26 -30.87
C THR A 831 9.41 22.78 -30.93
N HIS A 832 10.16 23.46 -30.07
CA HIS A 832 10.36 24.91 -30.08
C HIS A 832 11.63 25.30 -29.31
N LEU A 833 12.06 26.56 -29.44
CA LEU A 833 13.34 27.03 -28.89
C LEU A 833 13.55 26.80 -27.37
N PRO A 834 12.52 26.92 -26.50
CA PRO A 834 12.65 26.57 -25.09
C PRO A 834 12.87 25.09 -24.78
N ASP A 835 12.53 24.18 -25.70
CA ASP A 835 12.62 22.74 -25.46
C ASP A 835 14.01 22.24 -25.86
N ILE A 836 14.66 21.55 -24.93
CA ILE A 836 15.99 20.99 -25.13
C ILE A 836 15.86 19.47 -25.10
N THR A 837 16.21 18.83 -26.21
CA THR A 837 16.35 17.37 -26.30
C THR A 837 17.78 17.01 -25.91
N VAL A 838 17.92 16.14 -24.91
CA VAL A 838 19.22 15.60 -24.48
C VAL A 838 19.27 14.12 -24.84
N VAL A 839 20.32 13.71 -25.54
CA VAL A 839 20.50 12.34 -26.03
C VAL A 839 21.84 11.79 -25.53
N THR A 840 21.77 10.67 -24.82
CA THR A 840 22.93 9.95 -24.30
C THR A 840 23.04 8.59 -25.00
N PRO A 841 24.11 8.33 -25.78
CA PRO A 841 24.31 7.04 -26.43
C PRO A 841 24.66 5.95 -25.42
N VAL A 842 24.15 4.74 -25.66
CA VAL A 842 24.45 3.54 -24.85
C VAL A 842 25.20 2.53 -25.72
N PHE A 843 26.36 2.07 -25.24
CA PHE A 843 27.21 1.10 -25.93
C PHE A 843 27.06 -0.28 -25.31
N SER A 844 27.04 -1.34 -26.12
CA SER A 844 27.09 -2.71 -25.61
C SER A 844 28.43 -2.96 -24.92
N LEU A 845 28.42 -3.35 -23.65
CA LEU A 845 29.60 -3.91 -23.01
C LEU A 845 29.97 -5.22 -23.73
N PRO A 846 31.26 -5.47 -24.05
CA PRO A 846 31.69 -6.77 -24.55
C PRO A 846 31.26 -7.85 -23.56
N LEU A 847 30.68 -8.95 -24.06
CA LEU A 847 30.21 -10.08 -23.25
C LEU A 847 31.34 -10.91 -22.59
N GLU A 848 32.55 -10.37 -22.47
CA GLU A 848 33.71 -11.05 -21.91
C GLU A 848 33.96 -10.65 -20.45
N GLY A 849 33.72 -11.59 -19.53
CA GLY A 849 34.41 -11.66 -18.25
C GLY A 849 33.82 -10.85 -17.09
N ARG A 850 32.82 -11.40 -16.40
CA ARG A 850 32.67 -11.15 -14.95
C ARG A 850 33.84 -11.81 -14.23
N VAL A 851 34.93 -11.08 -14.05
CA VAL A 851 35.91 -11.34 -12.98
C VAL A 851 35.97 -10.07 -12.14
N ALA A 852 35.75 -10.26 -10.84
CA ALA A 852 35.63 -9.22 -9.82
C ALA A 852 36.62 -8.05 -10.00
N ALA A 853 36.09 -6.83 -10.04
CA ALA A 853 36.89 -5.64 -9.88
C ALA A 853 37.41 -5.58 -8.44
N LYS A 854 38.69 -5.91 -8.25
CA LYS A 854 39.45 -5.46 -7.06
C LYS A 854 39.51 -3.93 -7.06
N PRO A 855 39.39 -3.27 -5.90
CA PRO A 855 39.58 -1.82 -5.83
C PRO A 855 41.04 -1.48 -6.15
N PRO A 856 41.32 -0.40 -6.92
CA PRO A 856 42.69 0.07 -7.08
C PRO A 856 43.16 0.69 -5.77
N GLY A 857 44.34 0.26 -5.31
CA GLY A 857 45.04 0.89 -4.21
C GLY A 857 45.57 2.27 -4.59
N GLY A 858 45.44 3.20 -3.65
CA GLY A 858 45.92 4.58 -3.71
C GLY A 858 45.34 5.36 -2.55
#